data_AF-A0A415EN40-F1
#
_entry.id   AF-A0A415EN40-F1
#
_cell.length_a   1.000
_cell.length_b   1.000
_cell.length_c   1.000
_cell.angle_alpha   90.00
_cell.angle_beta   90.00
_cell.angle_gamma   90.00
#
_symmetry.space_group_name_H-M   'P 1'
#
loop_
_entity.id
_entity.type
_entity.pdbx_description
1 polymer ?
#
loop_
_entity_poly.entity_id
_entity_poly.type
_entity_poly.pdbx_seq_one_letter_code
_entity_poly.pdbx_strand_id
1 'polypeptide(L)'
;MGKHKHQKETRNGQQKQLLTVLVLTSILGLGAYVPRAQAEPITISGEDVKAEEGNEYGSGLNTEESINLSNGAIGNKDTGTASGNTLQVTGGTVTSENPGSNIFGGVIIHEDNTTTSTEDQVNGNTVTLGSTTLGSGATEYDGVSIFGGYLYDYTKEYLGSEEENENHLVSTEQFDVSGNTVTLEKVTVHDGTPVAVYGGAANVKGYSDYYGVYRDEAGNYTDWSYLSPLDVTATADASNNRVYIGTSAEAEASGTQPDSENQGTYTAVIGGYSGKGTTSNNQVVVRNSTLTLLAAGGYTAKLDANENQVTLSDITVSAKTADYYDDELDLVGGFSLHNGACYNTLTLTRVNEIESDRHVDVAGGLTGGTLSTQEEGDASYNTVYITDSRLATAAGGIAGDMEDGLLDYSRTSSFHIFDFQHSFLPASAIGNKVYIRETSSGATTISGGVYGGAAHKYASQNEVQFLSGYAAKVGGGYAYYDANDNTVTLGKEDYSTQPVLGNSLLGGFSEYGSAVGNKVTAYGATLGNEASQDTYVDLLGLNVYDLPVGVLAGGYNHRHVSESGLASAADSNEVQIYQSTIKNGITDIYGGLGTTSAKDNKVTLDNTAVTLGNSSMFGEAETGSGGWILGGVANEGPASGNQVSISGQKTELQNAAAIGGGLAWASGDDSNDAGCADQNQVSITGAKVSYTTQDSNEDGTTIFGGLGLVSASNNSLELNQAAADGAYMICGGLSEKGTVAANAVKLNQSTVSGLRYLWGGYSPYGRVSENKVTFTASTISGNASYIVGAYGVAPYKNTMSIEDTKIDNLAEVRGVYGTVYEGDDDAVYTTLTRENQLKITGNSEITFLPVSGTSLIGADATGLAQGNSLTVENSKVYNLSVLEGVKAEQNASENQLQLTNAEVSGLSCLIGVQAMGEDTVSGKAVGNTAAITGGSLSFTDGVLDSDGGYPSKPTLAAAYAGASAYKNSLALTNVKVNGAQEIYAGAGANQALENILKLQDATISGASVIAGGKSNGTTYYRTYDTFYQLKLLSNPGAYANQVAISGGNVTADAIYGGYLTTIATSDDLLKDSSCPMYDNQVTLGSGVTAGNVYGAYSPLRSYAQRNTVTVEGGTI
;
A
#
# COMPACT_ATOMS: atom_id res chain seq x y z
N MET A 1 57.77 -6.12 -41.05
CA MET A 1 58.99 -5.35 -40.69
C MET A 1 59.43 -5.75 -39.28
N GLY A 2 60.71 -6.13 -39.09
CA GLY A 2 61.41 -6.40 -37.81
C GLY A 2 61.12 -7.76 -37.15
N LYS A 3 61.94 -8.83 -37.30
CA LYS A 3 63.26 -9.19 -36.71
C LYS A 3 63.25 -9.46 -35.19
N HIS A 4 63.31 -10.75 -34.79
CA HIS A 4 64.43 -11.48 -34.11
C HIS A 4 64.77 -11.00 -32.66
N LYS A 5 64.77 -11.84 -31.59
CA LYS A 5 65.70 -12.96 -31.28
C LYS A 5 65.34 -13.69 -29.94
N HIS A 6 65.37 -15.04 -29.96
CA HIS A 6 66.02 -16.04 -29.05
C HIS A 6 65.92 -15.92 -27.49
N GLN A 7 65.72 -16.97 -26.67
CA GLN A 7 66.24 -18.38 -26.56
C GLN A 7 65.15 -19.31 -25.92
N LYS A 8 64.88 -20.56 -26.34
CA LYS A 8 65.54 -21.87 -26.06
C LYS A 8 65.85 -22.14 -24.57
N GLU A 9 65.55 -23.28 -23.92
CA GLU A 9 64.86 -24.54 -24.24
C GLU A 9 64.83 -25.36 -22.93
N THR A 10 63.70 -25.94 -22.49
CA THR A 10 63.65 -27.25 -21.81
C THR A 10 62.22 -27.81 -21.78
N ARG A 11 62.13 -29.13 -21.87
CA ARG A 11 60.95 -29.99 -22.09
C ARG A 11 59.96 -30.00 -20.92
N ASN A 12 58.66 -29.95 -21.23
CA ASN A 12 57.59 -30.83 -20.71
C ASN A 12 56.22 -30.29 -21.18
N GLY A 13 55.37 -31.15 -21.77
CA GLY A 13 54.08 -30.69 -22.31
C GLY A 13 53.22 -31.75 -22.99
N GLN A 14 52.92 -32.84 -22.29
CA GLN A 14 51.71 -33.64 -22.55
C GLN A 14 50.76 -33.40 -21.36
N GLN A 15 50.05 -32.27 -21.40
CA GLN A 15 49.10 -31.90 -20.34
C GLN A 15 47.99 -31.02 -20.93
N LYS A 16 47.34 -31.46 -22.02
CA LYS A 16 46.18 -30.76 -22.60
C LYS A 16 45.06 -31.65 -23.13
N GLN A 17 45.01 -32.93 -22.76
CA GLN A 17 43.87 -33.82 -23.05
C GLN A 17 43.26 -34.54 -21.84
N LEU A 18 43.78 -34.32 -20.61
CA LEU A 18 43.19 -34.89 -19.39
C LEU A 18 42.19 -33.96 -18.68
N LEU A 19 42.08 -32.68 -19.05
CA LEU A 19 41.28 -31.71 -18.30
C LEU A 19 39.81 -31.62 -18.74
N THR A 20 39.44 -32.26 -19.85
CA THR A 20 38.04 -32.27 -20.35
C THR A 20 37.27 -33.53 -19.92
N VAL A 21 37.97 -34.56 -19.43
CA VAL A 21 37.34 -35.79 -18.93
C VAL A 21 37.07 -35.72 -17.41
N LEU A 22 37.82 -34.90 -16.67
CA LEU A 22 37.64 -34.78 -15.22
C LEU A 22 36.44 -33.91 -14.78
N VAL A 23 35.88 -33.09 -15.69
CA VAL A 23 34.75 -32.19 -15.39
C VAL A 23 33.40 -32.82 -15.76
N LEU A 24 33.38 -33.87 -16.60
CA LEU A 24 32.15 -34.60 -16.91
C LEU A 24 31.85 -35.76 -15.94
N THR A 25 32.83 -36.23 -15.18
CA THR A 25 32.64 -37.32 -14.20
C THR A 25 32.10 -36.86 -12.84
N SER A 26 32.07 -35.54 -12.58
CA SER A 26 31.47 -34.97 -11.35
C SER A 26 30.00 -34.57 -11.52
N ILE A 27 29.44 -34.65 -12.73
CA ILE A 27 28.05 -34.28 -13.05
C ILE A 27 27.17 -35.52 -13.29
N LEU A 28 27.78 -36.68 -13.54
CA LEU A 28 27.09 -37.97 -13.66
C LEU A 28 27.66 -38.88 -12.57
N GLY A 29 26.90 -39.11 -11.50
CA GLY A 29 27.25 -39.98 -10.38
C GLY A 29 27.43 -41.44 -10.77
N LEU A 30 28.48 -41.76 -11.52
CA LEU A 30 28.95 -43.11 -11.77
C LEU A 30 30.24 -43.31 -10.98
N GLY A 31 30.06 -43.56 -9.67
CA GLY A 31 31.05 -44.32 -8.93
C GLY A 31 31.25 -45.66 -9.63
N ALA A 32 32.49 -46.10 -9.76
CA ALA A 32 32.80 -47.41 -10.31
C ALA A 32 32.08 -48.49 -9.48
N TYR A 33 30.97 -48.99 -10.03
CA TYR A 33 30.15 -50.06 -9.46
C TYR A 33 30.98 -51.35 -9.54
N VAL A 34 31.71 -51.66 -8.47
CA VAL A 34 31.99 -53.06 -8.17
C VAL A 34 30.64 -53.64 -7.77
N PRO A 35 30.10 -54.65 -8.49
CA PRO A 35 28.85 -55.26 -8.06
C PRO A 35 29.06 -55.84 -6.67
N ARG A 36 28.53 -55.18 -5.64
CA ARG A 36 28.34 -55.81 -4.33
C ARG A 36 27.43 -57.00 -4.61
N ALA A 37 27.84 -58.19 -4.18
CA ALA A 37 27.01 -59.38 -4.30
C ALA A 37 25.69 -59.08 -3.58
N GLN A 38 24.62 -58.89 -4.35
CA GLN A 38 23.28 -58.66 -3.85
C GLN A 38 22.89 -59.91 -3.03
N ALA A 39 22.54 -59.73 -1.76
CA ALA A 39 21.94 -60.81 -0.99
C ALA A 39 20.66 -61.26 -1.74
N GLU A 40 20.36 -62.56 -1.76
CA GLU A 40 19.10 -63.02 -2.35
C GLU A 40 17.92 -62.34 -1.62
N PRO A 41 16.91 -61.82 -2.36
CA PRO A 41 15.73 -61.23 -1.74
C PRO A 41 15.06 -62.22 -0.77
N ILE A 42 14.74 -61.76 0.43
CA ILE A 42 13.96 -62.55 1.40
C ILE A 42 12.49 -62.27 1.15
N THR A 43 11.69 -63.32 0.93
CA THR A 43 10.24 -63.22 0.77
C THR A 43 9.52 -63.90 1.93
N ILE A 44 8.63 -63.19 2.62
CA ILE A 44 7.80 -63.70 3.73
C ILE A 44 6.31 -63.39 3.52
N SER A 45 5.42 -64.09 4.22
CA SER A 45 3.98 -63.75 4.30
C SER A 45 3.74 -62.72 5.41
N GLY A 46 2.65 -61.95 5.34
CA GLY A 46 2.25 -61.03 6.41
C GLY A 46 2.09 -61.72 7.77
N GLU A 47 1.58 -62.95 7.79
CA GLU A 47 1.42 -63.77 9.01
C GLU A 47 2.77 -64.15 9.68
N ASP A 48 3.88 -64.01 8.94
CA ASP A 48 5.23 -64.31 9.45
C ASP A 48 5.86 -63.07 10.11
N VAL A 49 5.24 -61.89 10.01
CA VAL A 49 5.63 -60.69 10.77
C VAL A 49 5.03 -60.81 12.17
N LYS A 50 5.88 -60.96 13.19
CA LYS A 50 5.45 -61.09 14.58
C LYS A 50 5.22 -59.72 15.22
N ALA A 51 4.51 -59.71 16.34
CA ALA A 51 4.40 -58.53 17.18
C ALA A 51 5.72 -58.25 17.92
N GLU A 52 5.92 -57.01 18.34
CA GLU A 52 7.01 -56.58 19.22
C GLU A 52 6.90 -57.27 20.62
N GLU A 53 7.98 -57.21 21.41
CA GLU A 53 7.95 -57.70 22.80
C GLU A 53 7.75 -56.49 23.74
N GLY A 54 6.62 -56.43 24.44
CA GLY A 54 6.28 -55.27 25.27
C GLY A 54 7.17 -55.13 26.52
N ASN A 55 7.49 -53.90 26.92
CA ASN A 55 8.14 -53.56 28.21
C ASN A 55 7.22 -52.68 29.08
N GLU A 56 7.62 -52.40 30.35
CA GLU A 56 6.83 -51.59 31.30
C GLU A 56 6.51 -50.16 30.83
N TYR A 57 7.13 -49.69 29.73
CA TYR A 57 6.96 -48.36 29.15
C TYR A 57 6.11 -48.33 27.86
N GLY A 58 5.57 -49.47 27.41
CA GLY A 58 4.42 -49.50 26.49
C GLY A 58 4.66 -49.24 24.99
N SER A 59 5.89 -49.09 24.49
CA SER A 59 6.14 -48.90 23.06
C SER A 59 7.42 -49.64 22.59
N GLY A 60 7.28 -50.56 21.63
CA GLY A 60 8.33 -51.48 21.15
C GLY A 60 9.52 -50.90 20.36
N LEU A 61 9.84 -49.61 20.51
CA LEU A 61 10.87 -48.90 19.71
C LEU A 61 12.03 -48.33 20.54
N ASN A 62 12.01 -48.49 21.86
CA ASN A 62 12.83 -47.70 22.78
C ASN A 62 13.97 -48.46 23.48
N THR A 63 14.03 -49.79 23.35
CA THR A 63 15.10 -50.62 23.96
C THR A 63 15.37 -51.86 23.11
N GLU A 64 16.58 -52.41 23.17
CA GLU A 64 16.93 -53.69 22.51
C GLU A 64 15.97 -54.82 22.93
N GLU A 65 15.56 -54.85 24.20
CA GLU A 65 14.61 -55.83 24.74
C GLU A 65 13.20 -55.73 24.14
N SER A 66 12.88 -54.64 23.43
CA SER A 66 11.54 -54.35 22.94
C SER A 66 11.36 -54.56 21.43
N ILE A 67 12.47 -54.57 20.67
CA ILE A 67 12.44 -54.73 19.21
C ILE A 67 12.53 -56.22 18.84
N ASN A 68 11.52 -56.75 18.16
CA ASN A 68 11.48 -58.15 17.74
C ASN A 68 12.33 -58.39 16.49
N LEU A 69 13.63 -58.60 16.69
CA LEU A 69 14.60 -58.91 15.62
C LEU A 69 14.35 -60.26 14.91
N SER A 70 13.40 -61.07 15.39
CA SER A 70 13.01 -62.32 14.70
C SER A 70 12.05 -62.10 13.54
N ASN A 71 11.54 -60.87 13.39
CA ASN A 71 10.76 -60.38 12.25
C ASN A 71 11.70 -59.97 11.11
N GLY A 72 12.17 -60.93 10.33
CA GLY A 72 12.84 -60.66 9.06
C GLY A 72 13.87 -59.52 9.07
N ALA A 73 14.73 -59.45 10.09
CA ALA A 73 15.81 -58.48 10.15
C ALA A 73 16.94 -58.92 9.20
N ILE A 74 17.09 -58.22 8.08
CA ILE A 74 18.38 -58.21 7.37
C ILE A 74 19.15 -57.00 7.93
N GLY A 75 19.87 -57.17 9.04
CA GLY A 75 20.63 -56.10 9.70
C GLY A 75 21.26 -56.59 10.99
N ASN A 76 22.58 -56.40 11.15
CA ASN A 76 23.45 -57.20 12.00
C ASN A 76 23.75 -56.50 13.34
N LYS A 77 23.48 -57.18 14.46
CA LYS A 77 23.80 -56.70 15.83
C LYS A 77 25.30 -56.47 16.05
N ASP A 78 26.16 -57.16 15.29
CA ASP A 78 27.57 -57.33 15.67
C ASP A 78 28.62 -56.76 14.68
N THR A 79 28.24 -56.08 13.59
CA THR A 79 29.22 -55.66 12.54
C THR A 79 29.14 -54.20 12.10
N GLY A 80 28.35 -53.35 12.76
CA GLY A 80 28.29 -51.91 12.44
C GLY A 80 27.70 -51.56 11.07
N THR A 81 27.24 -52.52 10.26
CA THR A 81 26.77 -52.25 8.88
C THR A 81 25.54 -53.08 8.52
N ALA A 82 24.49 -52.42 8.02
CA ALA A 82 23.24 -53.03 7.53
C ALA A 82 22.91 -52.47 6.15
N SER A 83 23.45 -53.07 5.08
CA SER A 83 23.41 -52.47 3.74
C SER A 83 23.10 -53.44 2.60
N GLY A 84 22.34 -52.96 1.60
CA GLY A 84 22.07 -53.66 0.34
C GLY A 84 21.03 -54.78 0.42
N ASN A 85 20.20 -54.76 1.47
CA ASN A 85 19.24 -55.82 1.76
C ASN A 85 17.96 -55.67 0.93
N THR A 86 17.23 -56.77 0.71
CA THR A 86 15.95 -56.74 0.00
C THR A 86 14.94 -57.67 0.69
N LEU A 87 13.89 -57.08 1.26
CA LEU A 87 12.79 -57.77 1.92
C LEU A 87 11.50 -57.58 1.11
N GLN A 88 10.80 -58.68 0.84
CA GLN A 88 9.49 -58.69 0.21
C GLN A 88 8.46 -59.36 1.12
N VAL A 89 7.39 -58.65 1.46
CA VAL A 89 6.27 -59.22 2.23
C VAL A 89 5.07 -59.30 1.30
N THR A 90 4.53 -60.50 1.08
CA THR A 90 3.42 -60.68 0.13
C THR A 90 2.36 -61.67 0.62
N GLY A 91 1.09 -61.26 0.52
CA GLY A 91 -0.03 -62.04 1.06
C GLY A 91 -0.10 -61.99 2.59
N GLY A 92 -1.19 -62.53 3.15
CA GLY A 92 -1.37 -62.64 4.61
C GLY A 92 -1.68 -61.31 5.32
N THR A 93 -1.81 -61.39 6.65
CA THR A 93 -2.13 -60.26 7.53
C THR A 93 -0.97 -59.99 8.49
N VAL A 94 -0.47 -58.76 8.54
CA VAL A 94 0.44 -58.28 9.59
C VAL A 94 -0.41 -57.82 10.76
N THR A 95 -0.22 -58.41 11.94
CA THR A 95 -0.99 -58.03 13.14
C THR A 95 -0.63 -56.62 13.61
N SER A 96 -1.59 -55.91 14.20
CA SER A 96 -1.36 -54.63 14.87
C SER A 96 -1.47 -54.74 16.40
N GLU A 97 -1.88 -55.89 16.94
CA GLU A 97 -2.11 -56.07 18.39
C GLU A 97 -0.93 -55.64 19.25
N ASN A 98 -1.20 -54.93 20.35
CA ASN A 98 -0.23 -54.43 21.32
C ASN A 98 0.80 -55.52 21.69
N PRO A 99 2.10 -55.28 21.43
CA PRO A 99 2.76 -53.96 21.29
C PRO A 99 2.95 -53.44 19.87
N GLY A 100 2.18 -53.94 18.90
CA GLY A 100 2.29 -53.58 17.49
C GLY A 100 3.32 -54.44 16.75
N SER A 101 3.58 -54.10 15.48
CA SER A 101 4.56 -54.79 14.63
C SER A 101 5.44 -53.82 13.86
N ASN A 102 6.76 -54.05 13.87
CA ASN A 102 7.72 -53.30 13.07
C ASN A 102 8.30 -54.16 11.93
N ILE A 103 8.50 -53.55 10.76
CA ILE A 103 9.13 -54.17 9.58
C ILE A 103 10.40 -53.39 9.24
N PHE A 104 11.54 -54.08 9.15
CA PHE A 104 12.84 -53.46 8.91
C PHE A 104 13.53 -53.99 7.64
N GLY A 105 13.88 -53.09 6.70
CA GLY A 105 14.76 -53.42 5.58
C GLY A 105 16.24 -53.52 5.98
N GLY A 106 16.63 -52.76 7.01
CA GLY A 106 17.92 -52.83 7.69
C GLY A 106 17.85 -52.19 9.07
N VAL A 107 18.52 -52.78 10.06
CA VAL A 107 18.51 -52.28 11.45
C VAL A 107 19.90 -52.35 12.09
N ILE A 108 20.25 -51.30 12.83
CA ILE A 108 21.40 -51.23 13.73
C ILE A 108 20.92 -50.68 15.08
N ILE A 109 21.34 -51.32 16.18
CA ILE A 109 21.03 -50.93 17.55
C ILE A 109 22.34 -50.89 18.34
N HIS A 110 22.68 -49.74 18.91
CA HIS A 110 23.81 -49.54 19.81
C HIS A 110 23.33 -49.20 21.21
N GLU A 111 23.71 -50.02 22.19
CA GLU A 111 23.51 -49.79 23.62
C GLU A 111 24.88 -49.77 24.33
N ASP A 112 25.15 -48.71 25.12
CA ASP A 112 26.37 -48.54 25.93
C ASP A 112 27.71 -48.48 25.15
N ASN A 113 27.93 -47.39 24.39
CA ASN A 113 29.16 -47.15 23.62
C ASN A 113 30.41 -46.97 24.52
N THR A 114 31.16 -48.06 24.70
CA THR A 114 32.54 -48.02 25.24
C THR A 114 33.61 -48.01 24.12
N THR A 115 33.21 -48.02 22.85
CA THR A 115 34.12 -48.08 21.70
C THR A 115 33.68 -47.15 20.56
N THR A 116 34.56 -46.23 20.18
CA THR A 116 34.38 -45.29 19.06
C THR A 116 34.48 -46.00 17.70
N SER A 117 33.33 -46.32 17.09
CA SER A 117 33.24 -46.70 15.66
C SER A 117 32.96 -45.45 14.82
N THR A 118 33.56 -45.34 13.63
CA THR A 118 33.43 -44.16 12.74
C THR A 118 32.83 -44.51 11.38
N GLU A 119 32.27 -45.72 11.20
CA GLU A 119 31.85 -46.23 9.88
C GLU A 119 30.50 -46.98 9.89
N ASP A 120 29.59 -46.67 10.82
CA ASP A 120 28.32 -47.39 10.90
C ASP A 120 27.28 -46.85 9.90
N GLN A 121 26.78 -47.74 9.03
CA GLN A 121 25.93 -47.36 7.89
C GLN A 121 24.71 -48.29 7.70
N VAL A 122 23.52 -47.69 7.58
CA VAL A 122 22.29 -48.37 7.18
C VAL A 122 21.92 -47.91 5.76
N ASN A 123 22.47 -48.58 4.74
CA ASN A 123 22.48 -48.05 3.38
C ASN A 123 21.91 -48.98 2.30
N GLY A 124 21.02 -48.47 1.45
CA GLY A 124 20.65 -49.13 0.19
C GLY A 124 19.77 -50.36 0.37
N ASN A 125 18.98 -50.40 1.44
CA ASN A 125 18.04 -51.48 1.72
C ASN A 125 16.71 -51.25 1.00
N THR A 126 16.01 -52.32 0.62
CA THR A 126 14.73 -52.26 -0.08
C THR A 126 13.68 -53.10 0.65
N VAL A 127 12.53 -52.49 0.95
CA VAL A 127 11.34 -53.16 1.49
C VAL A 127 10.21 -53.05 0.49
N THR A 128 9.59 -54.16 0.13
CA THR A 128 8.45 -54.18 -0.79
C THR A 128 7.29 -54.97 -0.18
N LEU A 129 6.14 -54.33 -0.03
CA LEU A 129 4.91 -54.95 0.45
C LEU A 129 3.89 -55.03 -0.70
N GLY A 130 3.33 -56.22 -0.92
CA GLY A 130 2.47 -56.49 -2.07
C GLY A 130 1.32 -57.45 -1.79
N SER A 131 0.08 -57.04 -2.01
CA SER A 131 -1.12 -57.88 -1.74
C SER A 131 -1.22 -58.35 -0.28
N THR A 132 -0.79 -57.51 0.66
CA THR A 132 -0.73 -57.79 2.10
C THR A 132 -1.76 -56.94 2.84
N THR A 133 -2.35 -57.48 3.90
CA THR A 133 -3.22 -56.73 4.80
C THR A 133 -2.43 -56.26 6.03
N LEU A 134 -2.52 -54.98 6.37
CA LEU A 134 -1.93 -54.41 7.59
C LEU A 134 -3.03 -54.18 8.64
N GLY A 135 -2.80 -54.70 9.84
CA GLY A 135 -3.72 -54.64 10.96
C GLY A 135 -4.67 -55.83 11.04
N SER A 136 -5.21 -56.10 12.23
CA SER A 136 -6.12 -57.23 12.52
C SER A 136 -7.47 -56.81 13.11
N GLY A 137 -7.71 -55.50 13.29
CA GLY A 137 -8.92 -54.91 13.90
C GLY A 137 -8.59 -53.92 15.02
N ALA A 138 -9.56 -53.11 15.47
CA ALA A 138 -9.32 -51.96 16.36
C ALA A 138 -9.18 -52.31 17.86
N THR A 139 -8.05 -51.92 18.47
CA THR A 139 -7.96 -51.49 19.89
C THR A 139 -6.99 -50.30 20.04
N GLU A 140 -7.15 -49.50 21.10
CA GLU A 140 -6.58 -48.15 21.33
C GLU A 140 -5.02 -48.00 21.29
N TYR A 141 -4.26 -49.09 21.20
CA TYR A 141 -2.79 -49.08 21.42
C TYR A 141 -1.98 -49.90 20.39
N ASP A 142 -2.57 -50.15 19.22
CA ASP A 142 -2.12 -51.13 18.24
C ASP A 142 -1.62 -50.44 16.97
N GLY A 143 -0.47 -50.79 16.37
CA GLY A 143 0.06 -50.11 15.18
C GLY A 143 1.12 -50.88 14.39
N VAL A 144 1.32 -50.50 13.12
CA VAL A 144 2.36 -51.08 12.24
C VAL A 144 3.35 -50.00 11.79
N SER A 145 4.64 -50.20 12.03
CA SER A 145 5.69 -49.30 11.52
C SER A 145 6.59 -50.00 10.51
N ILE A 146 6.94 -49.30 9.44
CA ILE A 146 7.75 -49.84 8.33
C ILE A 146 8.95 -48.95 8.12
N PHE A 147 10.15 -49.53 8.16
CA PHE A 147 11.41 -48.82 8.01
C PHE A 147 12.22 -49.42 6.87
N GLY A 148 12.58 -48.61 5.87
CA GLY A 148 13.58 -49.03 4.87
C GLY A 148 14.95 -49.24 5.51
N GLY A 149 15.31 -48.37 6.47
CA GLY A 149 16.46 -48.52 7.36
C GLY A 149 16.18 -47.90 8.73
N TYR A 150 16.66 -48.51 9.81
CA TYR A 150 16.51 -48.02 11.18
C TYR A 150 17.85 -48.04 11.92
N LEU A 151 18.20 -46.93 12.56
CA LEU A 151 19.33 -46.81 13.48
C LEU A 151 18.82 -46.34 14.83
N TYR A 152 19.13 -47.08 15.88
CA TYR A 152 18.93 -46.67 17.27
C TYR A 152 20.27 -46.62 17.99
N ASP A 153 20.63 -45.47 18.54
CA ASP A 153 21.84 -45.30 19.34
C ASP A 153 21.48 -44.65 20.69
N TYR A 154 21.82 -45.32 21.77
CA TYR A 154 21.52 -44.91 23.14
C TYR A 154 22.80 -44.88 23.98
N THR A 155 23.21 -43.67 24.37
CA THR A 155 24.37 -43.47 25.26
C THR A 155 23.91 -43.12 26.67
N LYS A 156 24.32 -43.91 27.67
CA LYS A 156 24.10 -43.63 29.10
C LYS A 156 25.41 -43.26 29.78
N GLU A 157 25.52 -42.05 30.35
CA GLU A 157 26.68 -41.66 31.17
C GLU A 157 26.31 -41.69 32.66
N TYR A 158 27.10 -42.40 33.48
CA TYR A 158 26.94 -42.44 34.93
C TYR A 158 27.80 -41.33 35.56
N LEU A 159 27.19 -40.26 36.06
CA LEU A 159 27.92 -39.23 36.81
C LEU A 159 28.18 -39.75 38.23
N GLY A 160 29.43 -40.11 38.52
CA GLY A 160 29.90 -40.32 39.89
C GLY A 160 29.89 -39.01 40.69
N SER A 161 29.77 -39.10 42.02
CA SER A 161 29.72 -37.98 42.97
C SER A 161 30.70 -36.84 42.67
N GLU A 162 30.33 -35.59 43.03
CA GLU A 162 30.92 -34.26 42.80
C GLU A 162 32.45 -34.06 42.61
N GLU A 163 33.32 -35.06 42.82
CA GLU A 163 34.78 -34.97 42.69
C GLU A 163 35.39 -35.55 41.38
N GLU A 164 34.63 -36.18 40.46
CA GLU A 164 35.16 -36.70 39.18
C GLU A 164 34.73 -35.93 37.90
N ASN A 165 34.44 -34.62 38.03
CA ASN A 165 33.85 -33.79 36.96
C ASN A 165 34.82 -33.21 35.90
N GLU A 166 35.96 -33.85 35.58
CA GLU A 166 36.93 -33.28 34.60
C GLU A 166 37.15 -34.07 33.29
N ASN A 167 36.53 -35.24 33.09
CA ASN A 167 36.65 -35.97 31.81
C ASN A 167 35.28 -36.43 31.29
N HIS A 168 34.53 -35.53 30.64
CA HIS A 168 33.37 -35.90 29.85
C HIS A 168 33.79 -36.79 28.67
N LEU A 169 33.18 -37.97 28.53
CA LEU A 169 33.33 -38.81 27.34
C LEU A 169 32.49 -38.20 26.20
N VAL A 170 33.13 -37.40 25.36
CA VAL A 170 32.51 -36.85 24.15
C VAL A 170 32.52 -37.92 23.06
N SER A 171 31.40 -38.64 22.84
CA SER A 171 31.27 -39.53 21.66
C SER A 171 31.03 -38.68 20.40
N THR A 172 31.92 -38.78 19.41
CA THR A 172 31.88 -38.03 18.14
C THR A 172 31.37 -38.89 16.98
N GLU A 173 30.43 -39.79 17.28
CA GLU A 173 29.95 -40.79 16.33
C GLU A 173 29.10 -40.13 15.23
N GLN A 174 29.35 -40.53 13.99
CA GLN A 174 28.59 -40.08 12.82
C GLN A 174 28.02 -41.32 12.13
N PHE A 175 26.70 -41.37 12.05
CA PHE A 175 25.95 -42.43 11.39
C PHE A 175 25.31 -41.92 10.10
N ASP A 176 25.08 -42.82 9.13
CA ASP A 176 24.35 -42.50 7.90
C ASP A 176 23.29 -43.57 7.60
N VAL A 177 22.03 -43.13 7.51
CA VAL A 177 20.87 -43.94 7.09
C VAL A 177 20.46 -43.47 5.69
N SER A 178 21.02 -44.09 4.66
CA SER A 178 20.92 -43.54 3.30
C SER A 178 20.53 -44.49 2.17
N GLY A 179 19.90 -43.96 1.14
CA GLY A 179 19.59 -44.72 -0.08
C GLY A 179 18.59 -45.88 0.10
N ASN A 180 17.89 -45.96 1.22
CA ASN A 180 16.92 -47.01 1.48
C ASN A 180 15.60 -46.74 0.73
N THR A 181 14.89 -47.78 0.33
CA THR A 181 13.64 -47.69 -0.45
C THR A 181 12.53 -48.53 0.18
N VAL A 182 11.36 -47.93 0.38
CA VAL A 182 10.13 -48.64 0.77
C VAL A 182 9.11 -48.51 -0.36
N THR A 183 8.51 -49.64 -0.77
CA THR A 183 7.47 -49.69 -1.81
C THR A 183 6.26 -50.47 -1.30
N LEU A 184 5.08 -49.86 -1.36
CA LEU A 184 3.80 -50.41 -0.89
C LEU A 184 2.82 -50.40 -2.07
N GLU A 185 2.57 -51.56 -2.68
CA GLU A 185 1.65 -51.69 -3.82
C GLU A 185 0.54 -52.70 -3.49
N LYS A 186 -0.73 -52.33 -3.67
CA LYS A 186 -1.89 -53.22 -3.41
C LYS A 186 -1.93 -53.69 -1.96
N VAL A 187 -1.61 -52.80 -1.03
CA VAL A 187 -1.74 -53.05 0.40
C VAL A 187 -3.15 -52.68 0.84
N THR A 188 -3.73 -53.45 1.74
CA THR A 188 -5.01 -53.11 2.38
C THR A 188 -4.72 -52.81 3.84
N VAL A 189 -5.15 -51.66 4.34
CA VAL A 189 -5.04 -51.33 5.77
C VAL A 189 -6.42 -51.51 6.41
N HIS A 190 -6.49 -52.24 7.52
CA HIS A 190 -7.73 -52.37 8.28
C HIS A 190 -8.14 -51.03 8.90
N ASP A 191 -9.44 -50.73 8.91
CA ASP A 191 -9.97 -49.49 9.47
C ASP A 191 -9.55 -49.31 10.94
N GLY A 192 -9.04 -48.12 11.26
CA GLY A 192 -8.59 -47.76 12.61
C GLY A 192 -7.18 -48.23 12.98
N THR A 193 -6.46 -48.91 12.08
CA THR A 193 -5.04 -49.28 12.31
C THR A 193 -4.11 -48.10 11.97
N PRO A 194 -3.35 -47.56 12.94
CA PRO A 194 -2.25 -46.64 12.69
C PRO A 194 -1.11 -47.31 11.92
N VAL A 195 -0.70 -46.71 10.81
CA VAL A 195 0.43 -47.20 10.01
C VAL A 195 1.41 -46.07 9.75
N ALA A 196 2.67 -46.28 10.13
CA ALA A 196 3.75 -45.32 9.92
C ALA A 196 4.82 -45.89 8.98
N VAL A 197 5.26 -45.09 8.01
CA VAL A 197 6.21 -45.51 6.97
C VAL A 197 7.40 -44.58 6.94
N TYR A 198 8.60 -45.14 7.01
CA TYR A 198 9.87 -44.44 7.01
C TYR A 198 10.77 -44.98 5.90
N GLY A 199 11.23 -44.11 5.01
CA GLY A 199 12.29 -44.49 4.05
C GLY A 199 13.57 -44.85 4.80
N GLY A 200 13.95 -44.03 5.77
CA GLY A 200 14.98 -44.32 6.77
C GLY A 200 14.76 -43.52 8.04
N ALA A 201 15.14 -44.06 9.20
CA ALA A 201 15.00 -43.38 10.48
C ALA A 201 16.21 -43.59 11.40
N ALA A 202 16.68 -42.51 12.01
CA ALA A 202 17.78 -42.51 12.96
C ALA A 202 17.37 -41.86 14.29
N ASN A 203 17.48 -42.61 15.38
CA ASN A 203 17.10 -42.19 16.72
C ASN A 203 18.32 -42.24 17.64
N VAL A 204 18.93 -41.06 17.88
CA VAL A 204 20.15 -40.92 18.69
C VAL A 204 19.80 -40.21 20.00
N LYS A 205 19.95 -40.90 21.13
CA LYS A 205 19.58 -40.42 22.48
C LYS A 205 20.78 -40.43 23.44
N GLY A 206 20.77 -39.50 24.40
CA GLY A 206 21.79 -39.45 25.45
C GLY A 206 21.31 -38.84 26.76
N TYR A 207 21.55 -39.53 27.88
CA TYR A 207 21.13 -39.11 29.23
C TYR A 207 22.24 -39.28 30.27
N SER A 208 22.29 -38.34 31.22
CA SER A 208 23.09 -38.44 32.44
C SER A 208 22.19 -38.72 33.64
N ASP A 209 22.59 -39.69 34.45
CA ASP A 209 21.99 -39.93 35.77
C ASP A 209 22.60 -38.94 36.78
N TYR A 210 21.82 -37.99 37.30
CA TYR A 210 22.24 -37.17 38.44
C TYR A 210 21.67 -37.75 39.74
N TYR A 211 22.55 -38.22 40.63
CA TYR A 211 22.19 -38.73 41.96
C TYR A 211 22.48 -37.67 43.04
N GLY A 212 21.42 -37.14 43.65
CA GLY A 212 21.52 -36.24 44.80
C GLY A 212 21.06 -36.91 46.09
N VAL A 213 21.85 -36.79 47.15
CA VAL A 213 21.49 -37.25 48.50
C VAL A 213 21.34 -36.03 49.40
N TYR A 214 20.12 -35.71 49.81
CA TYR A 214 19.86 -34.69 50.83
C TYR A 214 19.35 -35.35 52.12
N ARG A 215 19.82 -34.83 53.27
CA ARG A 215 19.36 -35.21 54.60
C ARG A 215 18.20 -34.32 55.02
N ASP A 216 17.05 -34.93 55.31
CA ASP A 216 15.95 -34.21 55.95
C ASP A 216 16.34 -33.69 57.36
N GLU A 217 15.53 -32.80 57.94
CA GLU A 217 15.76 -32.26 59.30
C GLU A 217 15.80 -33.34 60.40
N ALA A 218 15.35 -34.57 60.09
CA ALA A 218 15.40 -35.74 60.98
C ALA A 218 16.65 -36.62 60.77
N GLY A 219 17.50 -36.31 59.78
CA GLY A 219 18.74 -37.02 59.49
C GLY A 219 18.58 -38.29 58.65
N ASN A 220 17.42 -38.49 58.02
CA ASN A 220 17.20 -39.60 57.08
C ASN A 220 17.74 -39.25 55.69
N TYR A 221 18.30 -40.24 55.02
CA TYR A 221 18.72 -40.13 53.63
C TYR A 221 17.53 -40.44 52.72
N THR A 222 17.20 -39.49 51.84
CA THR A 222 16.28 -39.71 50.73
C THR A 222 17.09 -39.60 49.44
N ASP A 223 17.15 -40.70 48.68
CA ASP A 223 17.75 -40.73 47.34
C ASP A 223 16.77 -40.10 46.36
N TRP A 224 17.24 -39.12 45.58
CA TRP A 224 16.53 -38.62 44.41
C TRP A 224 17.42 -38.80 43.17
N SER A 225 16.86 -39.40 42.13
CA SER A 225 17.46 -39.51 40.79
C SER A 225 16.64 -38.67 39.82
N TYR A 226 17.29 -37.80 39.05
CA TYR A 226 16.68 -37.13 37.90
C TYR A 226 17.59 -37.31 36.68
N LEU A 227 16.99 -37.71 35.56
CA LEU A 227 17.68 -37.86 34.28
C LEU A 227 17.86 -36.47 33.67
N SER A 228 19.09 -35.99 33.56
CA SER A 228 19.40 -34.77 32.80
C SER A 228 19.84 -35.16 31.39
N PRO A 229 19.30 -34.53 30.33
CA PRO A 229 19.79 -34.73 28.96
C PRO A 229 21.30 -34.46 28.88
N LEU A 230 22.06 -35.31 28.19
CA LEU A 230 23.46 -35.06 27.86
C LEU A 230 23.58 -34.32 26.52
N ASP A 231 24.51 -33.37 26.46
CA ASP A 231 25.03 -32.83 25.20
C ASP A 231 25.93 -33.88 24.52
N VAL A 232 25.30 -34.91 23.96
CA VAL A 232 25.99 -35.92 23.13
C VAL A 232 26.22 -35.34 21.73
N THR A 233 27.48 -35.33 21.26
CA THR A 233 27.91 -34.83 19.94
C THR A 233 27.67 -35.80 18.77
N ALA A 234 27.11 -36.99 19.04
CA ALA A 234 26.78 -37.96 17.99
C ALA A 234 25.64 -37.45 17.10
N THR A 235 25.79 -37.63 15.78
CA THR A 235 24.82 -37.22 14.76
C THR A 235 24.53 -38.37 13.81
N ALA A 236 23.31 -38.43 13.28
CA ALA A 236 22.91 -39.48 12.35
C ALA A 236 22.10 -38.90 11.20
N ASP A 237 22.69 -38.79 10.02
CA ASP A 237 22.01 -38.23 8.86
C ASP A 237 21.05 -39.26 8.25
N ALA A 238 19.92 -38.80 7.73
CA ALA A 238 18.98 -39.63 6.98
C ALA A 238 18.79 -39.06 5.57
N SER A 239 19.51 -39.62 4.59
CA SER A 239 19.64 -39.02 3.26
C SER A 239 19.30 -39.93 2.09
N ASN A 240 18.81 -39.37 0.99
CA ASN A 240 18.57 -40.11 -0.27
C ASN A 240 17.58 -41.31 -0.14
N ASN A 241 16.76 -41.35 0.91
CA ASN A 241 15.78 -42.43 1.10
C ASN A 241 14.53 -42.18 0.24
N ARG A 242 13.83 -43.26 -0.13
CA ARG A 242 12.69 -43.24 -1.06
C ARG A 242 11.51 -44.01 -0.47
N VAL A 243 10.31 -43.43 -0.55
CA VAL A 243 9.05 -44.09 -0.17
C VAL A 243 8.07 -43.98 -1.34
N TYR A 244 7.52 -45.12 -1.77
CA TYR A 244 6.51 -45.21 -2.81
C TYR A 244 5.28 -45.96 -2.26
N ILE A 245 4.11 -45.33 -2.28
CA ILE A 245 2.85 -45.90 -1.83
C ILE A 245 1.82 -45.79 -2.95
N GLY A 246 1.19 -46.92 -3.26
CA GLY A 246 0.28 -47.04 -4.39
C GLY A 246 0.95 -46.92 -5.75
N THR A 247 2.29 -46.92 -5.78
CA THR A 247 3.13 -46.77 -6.97
C THR A 247 4.50 -47.40 -6.69
N SER A 248 5.39 -47.34 -7.69
CA SER A 248 6.77 -47.81 -7.61
C SER A 248 7.70 -46.89 -8.40
N ALA A 249 9.01 -46.99 -8.14
CA ALA A 249 10.01 -46.20 -8.85
C ALA A 249 9.95 -46.40 -10.37
N GLU A 250 9.73 -47.63 -10.84
CA GLU A 250 9.59 -47.96 -12.25
C GLU A 250 8.31 -47.39 -12.87
N ALA A 251 7.20 -47.40 -12.13
CA ALA A 251 5.93 -46.84 -12.58
C ALA A 251 6.03 -45.32 -12.76
N GLU A 252 6.60 -44.62 -11.79
CA GLU A 252 6.84 -43.17 -11.86
C GLU A 252 7.81 -42.80 -13.00
N ALA A 253 8.90 -43.55 -13.18
CA ALA A 253 9.87 -43.31 -14.25
C ALA A 253 9.30 -43.56 -15.66
N SER A 254 8.34 -44.47 -15.79
CA SER A 254 7.68 -44.80 -17.06
C SER A 254 6.42 -43.98 -17.35
N GLY A 255 5.93 -43.20 -16.37
CA GLY A 255 4.68 -42.45 -16.46
C GLY A 255 3.44 -43.35 -16.47
N THR A 256 3.54 -44.57 -15.94
CA THR A 256 2.43 -45.52 -15.87
C THR A 256 1.51 -45.14 -14.71
N GLN A 257 0.21 -44.98 -14.97
CA GLN A 257 -0.75 -44.60 -13.93
C GLN A 257 -1.06 -45.80 -13.02
N PRO A 258 -1.06 -45.63 -11.69
CA PRO A 258 -1.40 -46.69 -10.75
C PRO A 258 -2.89 -47.10 -10.79
N ASP A 259 -3.22 -48.26 -10.21
CA ASP A 259 -4.60 -48.75 -10.08
C ASP A 259 -5.45 -47.71 -9.32
N SER A 260 -6.69 -47.44 -9.77
CA SER A 260 -7.55 -46.34 -9.27
C SER A 260 -8.22 -46.61 -7.91
N GLU A 261 -7.92 -47.75 -7.28
CA GLU A 261 -8.49 -48.14 -5.98
C GLU A 261 -7.64 -47.57 -4.84
N ASN A 262 -8.27 -47.26 -3.70
CA ASN A 262 -7.56 -46.80 -2.51
C ASN A 262 -6.57 -47.86 -2.01
N GLN A 263 -5.32 -47.47 -1.77
CA GLN A 263 -4.19 -48.31 -1.41
C GLN A 263 -3.94 -48.37 0.10
N GLY A 264 -4.85 -47.82 0.91
CA GLY A 264 -4.83 -47.92 2.37
C GLY A 264 -4.84 -46.57 3.08
N THR A 265 -4.97 -46.63 4.41
CA THR A 265 -4.93 -45.48 5.30
C THR A 265 -3.60 -45.46 6.05
N TYR A 266 -2.89 -44.34 5.99
CA TYR A 266 -1.58 -44.16 6.60
C TYR A 266 -1.59 -42.96 7.54
N THR A 267 -1.03 -43.16 8.72
CA THR A 267 -0.95 -42.13 9.75
C THR A 267 0.20 -41.17 9.45
N ALA A 268 1.41 -41.72 9.30
CA ALA A 268 2.62 -40.93 9.02
C ALA A 268 3.41 -41.53 7.86
N VAL A 269 3.88 -40.68 6.95
CA VAL A 269 4.77 -41.07 5.85
C VAL A 269 5.96 -40.13 5.79
N ILE A 270 7.14 -40.63 6.17
CA ILE A 270 8.36 -39.82 6.31
C ILE A 270 9.46 -40.40 5.42
N GLY A 271 10.04 -39.59 4.54
CA GLY A 271 11.14 -40.03 3.68
C GLY A 271 12.40 -40.36 4.49
N GLY A 272 12.85 -39.40 5.31
CA GLY A 272 13.95 -39.58 6.26
C GLY A 272 13.63 -38.96 7.61
N TYR A 273 13.92 -39.66 8.71
CA TYR A 273 13.79 -39.16 10.07
C TYR A 273 15.14 -39.14 10.78
N SER A 274 15.47 -38.05 11.48
CA SER A 274 16.63 -37.99 12.36
C SER A 274 16.38 -37.24 13.67
N GLY A 275 16.74 -37.84 14.80
CA GLY A 275 16.69 -37.15 16.10
C GLY A 275 17.79 -36.09 16.30
N LYS A 276 18.94 -36.20 15.63
CA LYS A 276 20.10 -35.30 15.86
C LYS A 276 20.94 -34.97 14.61
N GLY A 277 20.58 -35.46 13.43
CA GLY A 277 21.29 -35.30 12.17
C GLY A 277 20.49 -34.57 11.10
N THR A 278 21.07 -34.41 9.91
CA THR A 278 20.45 -33.76 8.75
C THR A 278 19.58 -34.75 8.00
N THR A 279 18.40 -34.32 7.56
CA THR A 279 17.58 -35.08 6.61
C THR A 279 17.64 -34.43 5.24
N SER A 280 18.14 -35.14 4.24
CA SER A 280 18.29 -34.53 2.91
C SER A 280 18.08 -35.43 1.72
N ASN A 281 17.68 -34.83 0.59
CA ASN A 281 17.52 -35.54 -0.68
C ASN A 281 16.55 -36.74 -0.63
N ASN A 282 15.67 -36.81 0.36
CA ASN A 282 14.69 -37.88 0.48
C ASN A 282 13.50 -37.64 -0.46
N GLN A 283 12.79 -38.70 -0.86
CA GLN A 283 11.58 -38.57 -1.71
C GLN A 283 10.45 -39.45 -1.21
N VAL A 284 9.26 -38.86 -1.14
CA VAL A 284 8.01 -39.54 -0.83
C VAL A 284 7.06 -39.38 -2.01
N VAL A 285 6.49 -40.49 -2.49
CA VAL A 285 5.44 -40.49 -3.51
C VAL A 285 4.27 -41.34 -3.02
N VAL A 286 3.09 -40.73 -2.88
CA VAL A 286 1.87 -41.40 -2.43
C VAL A 286 0.77 -41.17 -3.47
N ARG A 287 0.14 -42.26 -3.91
CA ARG A 287 -0.94 -42.26 -4.91
C ARG A 287 -2.16 -43.00 -4.36
N ASN A 288 -3.36 -42.51 -4.66
CA ASN A 288 -4.64 -43.18 -4.37
C ASN A 288 -4.71 -43.74 -2.94
N SER A 289 -4.45 -42.92 -1.92
CA SER A 289 -4.35 -43.37 -0.52
C SER A 289 -5.08 -42.41 0.42
N THR A 290 -5.32 -42.85 1.66
CA THR A 290 -5.82 -41.99 2.73
C THR A 290 -4.68 -41.57 3.67
N LEU A 291 -4.60 -40.28 4.03
CA LEU A 291 -3.64 -39.76 5.03
C LEU A 291 -4.37 -39.20 6.26
N THR A 292 -3.76 -39.38 7.43
CA THR A 292 -4.40 -39.00 8.71
C THR A 292 -3.57 -38.15 9.66
N LEU A 293 -2.28 -37.89 9.45
CA LEU A 293 -1.52 -37.06 10.40
C LEU A 293 -0.42 -36.26 9.71
N LEU A 294 0.52 -36.93 9.06
CA LEU A 294 1.72 -36.29 8.55
C LEU A 294 2.24 -36.95 7.27
N ALA A 295 2.62 -36.14 6.29
CA ALA A 295 3.53 -36.57 5.22
C ALA A 295 4.71 -35.60 5.12
N ALA A 296 5.93 -36.11 5.31
CA ALA A 296 7.15 -35.31 5.30
C ALA A 296 8.23 -35.93 4.40
N GLY A 297 8.92 -35.12 3.59
CA GLY A 297 10.07 -35.59 2.83
C GLY A 297 11.25 -35.90 3.76
N GLY A 298 11.51 -35.00 4.72
CA GLY A 298 12.47 -35.19 5.81
C GLY A 298 11.96 -34.58 7.11
N TYR A 299 12.29 -35.21 8.24
CA TYR A 299 12.01 -34.72 9.59
C TYR A 299 13.29 -34.77 10.42
N THR A 300 13.68 -33.66 11.03
CA THR A 300 14.77 -33.65 12.00
C THR A 300 14.43 -32.83 13.24
N ALA A 301 14.87 -33.33 14.39
CA ALA A 301 14.70 -32.58 15.64
C ALA A 301 15.80 -31.53 15.87
N LYS A 302 17.01 -31.65 15.28
CA LYS A 302 18.12 -30.73 15.62
C LYS A 302 18.78 -30.00 14.46
N LEU A 303 19.01 -30.67 13.32
CA LEU A 303 19.77 -30.09 12.20
C LEU A 303 18.83 -29.74 11.04
N ASP A 304 19.30 -29.81 9.80
CA ASP A 304 18.53 -29.32 8.65
C ASP A 304 17.66 -30.38 7.98
N ALA A 305 16.55 -29.94 7.38
CA ALA A 305 15.69 -30.73 6.51
C ALA A 305 15.72 -30.16 5.08
N ASN A 306 16.70 -30.57 4.27
CA ASN A 306 17.03 -29.92 3.01
C ASN A 306 16.82 -30.78 1.76
N GLU A 307 16.43 -30.17 0.64
CA GLU A 307 16.38 -30.81 -0.69
C GLU A 307 15.45 -32.05 -0.76
N ASN A 308 14.47 -32.15 0.14
CA ASN A 308 13.53 -33.27 0.15
C ASN A 308 12.37 -33.03 -0.82
N GLN A 309 11.78 -34.12 -1.32
CA GLN A 309 10.71 -34.09 -2.30
C GLN A 309 9.50 -34.90 -1.86
N VAL A 310 8.30 -34.34 -1.98
CA VAL A 310 7.06 -35.03 -1.65
C VAL A 310 6.08 -34.86 -2.81
N THR A 311 5.49 -35.95 -3.28
CA THR A 311 4.50 -35.97 -4.35
C THR A 311 3.27 -36.75 -3.91
N LEU A 312 2.14 -36.07 -3.78
CA LEU A 312 0.87 -36.63 -3.35
C LEU A 312 -0.16 -36.47 -4.47
N SER A 313 -0.79 -37.57 -4.88
CA SER A 313 -1.89 -37.54 -5.85
C SER A 313 -3.07 -38.40 -5.42
N ASP A 314 -4.28 -37.87 -5.60
CA ASP A 314 -5.52 -38.60 -5.30
C ASP A 314 -5.57 -39.03 -3.84
N ILE A 315 -5.30 -38.08 -2.95
CA ILE A 315 -5.29 -38.32 -1.51
C ILE A 315 -6.65 -38.00 -0.92
N THR A 316 -7.15 -38.97 -0.17
CA THR A 316 -8.31 -38.84 0.69
C THR A 316 -7.86 -38.42 2.08
N VAL A 317 -8.50 -37.40 2.63
CA VAL A 317 -8.28 -36.97 4.01
C VAL A 317 -9.34 -37.64 4.88
N SER A 318 -8.93 -38.45 5.86
CA SER A 318 -9.85 -39.21 6.72
C SER A 318 -10.71 -38.32 7.62
N ALA A 319 -11.89 -38.81 8.00
CA ALA A 319 -12.74 -38.24 9.04
C ALA A 319 -12.04 -38.21 10.41
N LYS A 320 -12.44 -37.27 11.28
CA LYS A 320 -11.95 -37.15 12.66
C LYS A 320 -12.19 -38.45 13.42
N THR A 321 -11.12 -39.12 13.86
CA THR A 321 -11.21 -40.21 14.82
C THR A 321 -11.29 -39.63 16.23
N ALA A 322 -12.30 -40.00 17.01
CA ALA A 322 -12.66 -39.39 18.30
C ALA A 322 -11.56 -39.38 19.38
N ASP A 323 -10.44 -40.06 19.15
CA ASP A 323 -9.38 -40.32 20.13
C ASP A 323 -8.05 -39.58 19.80
N TYR A 324 -7.97 -38.86 18.68
CA TYR A 324 -6.83 -38.00 18.35
C TYR A 324 -7.17 -36.54 18.63
N TYR A 325 -6.29 -35.86 19.37
CA TYR A 325 -6.48 -34.47 19.82
C TYR A 325 -6.23 -33.43 18.71
N ASP A 326 -5.67 -33.83 17.57
CA ASP A 326 -5.37 -32.93 16.45
C ASP A 326 -6.45 -32.93 15.38
N ASP A 327 -6.90 -31.73 15.02
CA ASP A 327 -7.93 -31.46 14.02
C ASP A 327 -7.33 -31.24 12.61
N GLU A 328 -6.03 -31.56 12.43
CA GLU A 328 -5.22 -31.12 11.27
C GLU A 328 -4.50 -32.30 10.56
N LEU A 329 -4.08 -32.08 9.31
CA LEU A 329 -3.23 -32.97 8.51
C LEU A 329 -2.09 -32.14 7.91
N ASP A 330 -0.86 -32.49 8.25
CA ASP A 330 0.32 -31.71 7.87
C ASP A 330 1.03 -32.33 6.67
N LEU A 331 1.25 -31.53 5.64
CA LEU A 331 1.94 -31.93 4.42
C LEU A 331 3.16 -31.03 4.24
N VAL A 332 4.35 -31.59 4.50
CA VAL A 332 5.58 -30.81 4.60
C VAL A 332 6.66 -31.35 3.66
N GLY A 333 7.34 -30.47 2.92
CA GLY A 333 8.51 -30.90 2.13
C GLY A 333 9.66 -31.33 3.04
N GLY A 334 10.06 -30.47 3.99
CA GLY A 334 11.02 -30.78 5.04
C GLY A 334 10.68 -30.07 6.36
N PHE A 335 10.82 -30.77 7.48
CA PHE A 335 10.53 -30.26 8.82
C PHE A 335 11.79 -30.35 9.69
N SER A 336 12.27 -29.21 10.19
CA SER A 336 13.27 -29.11 11.25
C SER A 336 12.69 -28.47 12.52
N LEU A 337 12.87 -29.04 13.70
CA LEU A 337 12.45 -28.36 14.94
C LEU A 337 13.35 -27.18 15.33
N HIS A 338 14.63 -27.20 14.93
CA HIS A 338 15.65 -26.32 15.53
C HIS A 338 16.57 -25.59 14.55
N ASN A 339 16.69 -26.03 13.29
CA ASN A 339 17.63 -25.44 12.32
C ASN A 339 16.97 -25.05 10.98
N GLY A 340 17.49 -25.38 9.80
CA GLY A 340 16.94 -24.96 8.51
C GLY A 340 16.02 -25.97 7.83
N ALA A 341 15.12 -25.49 6.98
CA ALA A 341 14.33 -26.31 6.06
C ALA A 341 14.34 -25.72 4.65
N CYS A 342 15.35 -26.07 3.85
CA CYS A 342 15.65 -25.39 2.60
C CYS A 342 15.54 -26.27 1.33
N TYR A 343 15.21 -25.65 0.20
CA TYR A 343 15.20 -26.28 -1.13
C TYR A 343 14.28 -27.51 -1.28
N ASN A 344 13.27 -27.64 -0.42
CA ASN A 344 12.33 -28.75 -0.49
C ASN A 344 11.27 -28.50 -1.58
N THR A 345 10.73 -29.57 -2.15
CA THR A 345 9.67 -29.51 -3.17
C THR A 345 8.47 -30.36 -2.76
N LEU A 346 7.28 -29.75 -2.72
CA LEU A 346 6.02 -30.43 -2.44
C LEU A 346 5.09 -30.30 -3.64
N THR A 347 4.55 -31.42 -4.12
CA THR A 347 3.62 -31.46 -5.25
C THR A 347 2.33 -32.17 -4.86
N LEU A 348 1.22 -31.44 -4.88
CA LEU A 348 -0.11 -31.89 -4.50
C LEU A 348 -1.04 -31.89 -5.71
N THR A 349 -1.70 -33.02 -5.98
CA THR A 349 -2.72 -33.14 -7.02
C THR A 349 -3.95 -33.86 -6.48
N ARG A 350 -5.13 -33.23 -6.47
CA ARG A 350 -6.35 -33.87 -5.97
C ARG A 350 -6.21 -34.41 -4.55
N VAL A 351 -5.65 -33.58 -3.67
CA VAL A 351 -5.71 -33.79 -2.22
C VAL A 351 -7.02 -33.19 -1.74
N ASN A 352 -7.95 -34.03 -1.31
CA ASN A 352 -9.31 -33.60 -1.01
C ASN A 352 -9.65 -33.82 0.45
N GLU A 353 -9.89 -32.71 1.14
CA GLU A 353 -10.68 -32.68 2.37
C GLU A 353 -12.09 -33.25 2.09
N ILE A 354 -12.47 -34.31 2.83
CA ILE A 354 -13.76 -35.00 2.65
C ILE A 354 -14.84 -34.46 3.59
N GLU A 355 -14.46 -33.98 4.77
CA GLU A 355 -15.36 -33.50 5.82
C GLU A 355 -14.97 -32.10 6.26
N SER A 356 -15.95 -31.24 6.53
CA SER A 356 -15.80 -29.79 6.80
C SER A 356 -15.06 -29.41 8.09
N ASP A 357 -14.70 -30.41 8.90
CA ASP A 357 -14.28 -30.22 10.28
C ASP A 357 -12.77 -30.54 10.46
N ARG A 358 -12.02 -30.68 9.36
CA ARG A 358 -10.58 -31.00 9.39
C ARG A 358 -9.76 -30.04 8.54
N HIS A 359 -8.67 -29.51 9.09
CA HIS A 359 -7.75 -28.64 8.36
C HIS A 359 -6.66 -29.46 7.65
N VAL A 360 -6.25 -29.03 6.45
CA VAL A 360 -5.12 -29.61 5.72
C VAL A 360 -4.14 -28.49 5.45
N ASP A 361 -2.98 -28.59 6.10
CA ASP A 361 -1.98 -27.53 6.12
C ASP A 361 -0.72 -27.97 5.40
N VAL A 362 -0.19 -27.03 4.62
CA VAL A 362 0.80 -27.32 3.58
C VAL A 362 1.97 -26.37 3.74
N ALA A 363 3.18 -26.92 3.89
CA ALA A 363 4.41 -26.15 3.93
C ALA A 363 5.49 -26.76 3.02
N GLY A 364 6.15 -25.95 2.19
CA GLY A 364 7.34 -26.42 1.47
C GLY A 364 8.47 -26.77 2.44
N GLY A 365 8.73 -25.90 3.41
CA GLY A 365 9.63 -26.16 4.54
C GLY A 365 9.09 -25.56 5.84
N LEU A 366 9.28 -26.24 6.95
CA LEU A 366 8.83 -25.83 8.28
C LEU A 366 10.00 -25.85 9.26
N THR A 367 10.24 -24.74 9.97
CA THR A 367 11.27 -24.67 11.02
C THR A 367 10.91 -23.89 12.29
N GLY A 368 11.41 -24.39 13.43
CA GLY A 368 11.29 -23.80 14.77
C GLY A 368 12.46 -22.89 15.21
N GLY A 369 13.58 -22.86 14.46
CA GLY A 369 14.66 -21.87 14.63
C GLY A 369 15.48 -21.90 15.95
N THR A 370 15.37 -22.94 16.77
CA THR A 370 15.99 -22.98 18.12
C THR A 370 17.38 -23.63 18.15
N LEU A 371 18.48 -22.86 18.06
CA LEU A 371 19.80 -23.29 18.58
C LEU A 371 20.73 -22.11 18.95
N SER A 372 21.34 -22.23 20.14
CA SER A 372 22.10 -21.19 20.87
C SER A 372 23.49 -20.85 20.31
N THR A 373 23.85 -21.33 19.13
CA THR A 373 25.19 -21.14 18.54
C THR A 373 25.14 -20.73 17.05
N GLN A 374 24.98 -19.43 16.81
CA GLN A 374 25.44 -18.67 15.63
C GLN A 374 24.89 -18.98 14.22
N GLU A 375 24.06 -20.00 13.98
CA GLU A 375 23.42 -20.22 12.66
C GLU A 375 21.90 -20.03 12.77
N GLU A 376 21.34 -19.08 12.02
CA GLU A 376 19.90 -18.81 11.92
C GLU A 376 19.26 -19.88 11.03
N GLY A 377 18.33 -20.66 11.58
CA GLY A 377 17.63 -21.71 10.85
C GLY A 377 16.51 -21.16 9.98
N ASP A 378 16.72 -21.06 8.67
CA ASP A 378 15.75 -20.47 7.73
C ASP A 378 14.89 -21.53 6.98
N ALA A 379 13.65 -21.16 6.62
CA ALA A 379 12.83 -21.90 5.67
C ALA A 379 12.94 -21.26 4.27
N SER A 380 13.98 -21.62 3.50
CA SER A 380 14.33 -20.90 2.27
C SER A 380 14.28 -21.73 0.98
N TYR A 381 13.92 -21.08 -0.11
CA TYR A 381 13.94 -21.62 -1.48
C TYR A 381 13.11 -22.89 -1.69
N ASN A 382 12.09 -23.10 -0.87
CA ASN A 382 11.17 -24.22 -1.02
C ASN A 382 10.15 -23.94 -2.13
N THR A 383 9.62 -24.98 -2.75
CA THR A 383 8.63 -24.88 -3.83
C THR A 383 7.43 -25.78 -3.58
N VAL A 384 6.22 -25.22 -3.68
CA VAL A 384 4.95 -25.94 -3.52
C VAL A 384 4.13 -25.84 -4.80
N TYR A 385 3.66 -26.97 -5.32
CA TYR A 385 2.74 -27.06 -6.46
C TYR A 385 1.40 -27.63 -6.01
N ILE A 386 0.31 -26.94 -6.30
CA ILE A 386 -1.06 -27.33 -5.92
C ILE A 386 -1.93 -27.38 -7.19
N THR A 387 -2.58 -28.52 -7.42
CA THR A 387 -3.49 -28.71 -8.56
C THR A 387 -4.73 -29.48 -8.13
N ASP A 388 -5.91 -28.90 -8.34
CA ASP A 388 -7.22 -29.52 -8.08
C ASP A 388 -7.39 -30.02 -6.63
N SER A 389 -6.90 -29.28 -5.63
CA SER A 389 -6.90 -29.71 -4.22
C SER A 389 -7.76 -28.81 -3.32
N ARG A 390 -8.32 -29.39 -2.25
CA ARG A 390 -9.03 -28.69 -1.19
C ARG A 390 -8.18 -28.67 0.08
N LEU A 391 -7.80 -27.48 0.52
CA LEU A 391 -6.84 -27.25 1.61
C LEU A 391 -7.35 -26.17 2.56
N ALA A 392 -6.82 -26.15 3.79
CA ALA A 392 -7.02 -25.04 4.71
C ALA A 392 -6.01 -23.93 4.41
N THR A 393 -4.70 -24.24 4.50
CA THR A 393 -3.63 -23.25 4.36
C THR A 393 -2.52 -23.77 3.46
N ALA A 394 -1.80 -22.86 2.81
CA ALA A 394 -0.61 -23.21 2.04
C ALA A 394 0.50 -22.16 2.17
N ALA A 395 1.71 -22.60 2.49
CA ALA A 395 2.90 -21.76 2.60
C ALA A 395 4.08 -22.34 1.82
N GLY A 396 4.87 -21.47 1.17
CA GLY A 396 6.13 -21.90 0.59
C GLY A 396 7.15 -22.29 1.66
N GLY A 397 7.26 -21.51 2.73
CA GLY A 397 8.06 -21.85 3.91
C GLY A 397 7.53 -21.14 5.17
N ILE A 398 7.70 -21.78 6.32
CA ILE A 398 7.29 -21.27 7.64
C ILE A 398 8.50 -21.35 8.58
N ALA A 399 8.83 -20.24 9.24
CA ALA A 399 9.98 -20.14 10.14
C ALA A 399 9.67 -19.30 11.39
N GLY A 400 9.51 -19.91 12.56
CA GLY A 400 9.31 -19.15 13.80
C GLY A 400 9.11 -20.03 15.02
N ASP A 401 8.74 -19.41 16.14
CA ASP A 401 8.55 -20.10 17.41
C ASP A 401 7.33 -21.02 17.33
N MET A 402 7.52 -22.32 17.51
CA MET A 402 6.41 -23.27 17.63
C MET A 402 6.02 -23.31 19.10
N GLU A 403 4.79 -22.92 19.45
CA GLU A 403 4.28 -23.08 20.82
C GLU A 403 4.30 -24.56 21.24
N ASP A 404 4.43 -24.79 22.56
CA ASP A 404 4.40 -26.11 23.25
C ASP A 404 3.27 -27.07 22.78
N GLY A 405 2.24 -26.56 22.09
CA GLY A 405 1.09 -27.32 21.61
C GLY A 405 1.40 -28.33 20.50
N LEU A 406 2.28 -28.00 19.53
CA LEU A 406 2.62 -28.93 18.45
C LEU A 406 3.57 -30.05 18.92
N LEU A 407 4.14 -29.92 20.12
CA LEU A 407 5.09 -30.87 20.69
C LEU A 407 4.40 -31.97 21.53
N ASP A 408 3.08 -31.92 21.73
CA ASP A 408 2.31 -33.01 22.36
C ASP A 408 1.74 -34.02 21.35
N TYR A 409 2.43 -34.25 20.22
CA TYR A 409 2.32 -35.49 19.42
C TYR A 409 2.67 -36.78 20.23
N SER A 410 2.91 -36.63 21.54
CA SER A 410 3.30 -37.61 22.54
C SER A 410 2.24 -38.68 22.88
N ARG A 411 1.02 -38.57 22.32
CA ARG A 411 -0.12 -39.42 22.73
C ARG A 411 -0.47 -40.54 21.77
N THR A 412 0.19 -40.63 20.62
CA THR A 412 0.25 -41.91 19.92
C THR A 412 1.27 -42.75 20.65
N SER A 413 0.91 -43.97 21.05
CA SER A 413 1.74 -44.90 21.84
C SER A 413 3.03 -45.37 21.13
N SER A 414 3.50 -44.63 20.11
CA SER A 414 4.70 -44.88 19.32
C SER A 414 5.58 -43.63 19.12
N PHE A 415 5.13 -42.42 19.50
CA PHE A 415 5.90 -41.17 19.39
C PHE A 415 6.06 -40.53 20.76
N HIS A 416 7.28 -40.53 21.30
CA HIS A 416 7.65 -39.74 22.48
C HIS A 416 8.82 -38.83 22.09
N ILE A 417 8.57 -37.53 21.95
CA ILE A 417 9.60 -36.50 21.79
C ILE A 417 9.36 -35.45 22.88
N PHE A 418 10.43 -35.07 23.58
CA PHE A 418 10.42 -34.43 24.90
C PHE A 418 10.11 -32.93 24.89
N ASP A 419 9.64 -32.48 26.05
CA ASP A 419 9.42 -31.11 26.54
C ASP A 419 10.76 -30.34 26.64
N PHE A 420 10.90 -29.22 25.90
CA PHE A 420 12.08 -28.36 25.94
C PHE A 420 11.68 -26.89 26.14
N GLN A 421 12.30 -26.25 27.14
CA GLN A 421 12.07 -24.85 27.48
C GLN A 421 12.73 -23.85 26.51
N HIS A 422 11.96 -22.82 26.16
CA HIS A 422 12.19 -21.78 25.15
C HIS A 422 13.48 -20.95 25.27
N SER A 423 14.01 -20.53 24.12
CA SER A 423 14.72 -19.25 23.96
C SER A 423 14.44 -18.63 22.59
N PHE A 424 14.03 -17.35 22.59
CA PHE A 424 13.64 -16.55 21.43
C PHE A 424 14.82 -16.30 20.47
N LEU A 425 14.91 -17.02 19.35
CA LEU A 425 15.84 -16.68 18.27
C LEU A 425 15.09 -16.45 16.94
N PRO A 426 15.36 -15.34 16.23
CA PRO A 426 14.60 -14.95 15.04
C PRO A 426 15.05 -15.72 13.78
N ALA A 427 14.11 -16.36 13.07
CA ALA A 427 14.30 -17.15 11.84
C ALA A 427 13.57 -16.56 10.61
N SER A 428 14.03 -16.84 9.38
CA SER A 428 13.52 -16.20 8.14
C SER A 428 12.92 -17.18 7.13
N ALA A 429 12.01 -16.69 6.29
CA ALA A 429 11.45 -17.39 5.13
C ALA A 429 11.79 -16.64 3.84
N ILE A 430 12.77 -17.15 3.07
CA ILE A 430 13.37 -16.41 1.94
C ILE A 430 13.26 -17.19 0.63
N GLY A 431 12.81 -16.53 -0.44
CA GLY A 431 12.90 -17.07 -1.80
C GLY A 431 11.99 -18.26 -2.11
N ASN A 432 10.97 -18.50 -1.28
CA ASN A 432 10.04 -19.62 -1.43
C ASN A 432 9.01 -19.35 -2.53
N LYS A 433 8.44 -20.43 -3.09
CA LYS A 433 7.55 -20.37 -4.26
C LYS A 433 6.30 -21.22 -4.08
N VAL A 434 5.13 -20.66 -4.36
CA VAL A 434 3.85 -21.38 -4.35
C VAL A 434 3.15 -21.23 -5.70
N TYR A 435 2.82 -22.36 -6.33
CA TYR A 435 2.17 -22.43 -7.64
C TYR A 435 0.82 -23.13 -7.54
N ILE A 436 -0.27 -22.43 -7.83
CA ILE A 436 -1.64 -22.93 -7.72
C ILE A 436 -2.35 -22.87 -9.07
N ARG A 437 -3.00 -23.97 -9.45
CA ARG A 437 -3.82 -24.06 -10.66
C ARG A 437 -4.98 -25.05 -10.49
N GLU A 438 -5.85 -25.05 -11.49
CA GLU A 438 -6.93 -26.03 -11.66
C GLU A 438 -6.89 -26.59 -13.09
N THR A 439 -7.28 -27.84 -13.24
CA THR A 439 -7.60 -28.46 -14.53
C THR A 439 -9.10 -28.41 -14.84
N SER A 440 -9.93 -28.22 -13.81
CA SER A 440 -11.38 -28.01 -13.93
C SER A 440 -11.87 -26.94 -12.94
N SER A 441 -12.79 -26.09 -13.39
CA SER A 441 -13.26 -24.94 -12.61
C SER A 441 -13.78 -25.35 -11.22
N GLY A 442 -13.24 -24.74 -10.17
CA GLY A 442 -13.68 -24.96 -8.78
C GLY A 442 -13.14 -26.25 -8.15
N ALA A 443 -12.14 -26.89 -8.75
CA ALA A 443 -11.49 -28.07 -8.21
C ALA A 443 -10.44 -27.75 -7.12
N THR A 444 -9.90 -26.53 -7.11
CA THR A 444 -8.97 -26.02 -6.10
C THR A 444 -9.67 -25.00 -5.21
N THR A 445 -9.67 -25.26 -3.90
CA THR A 445 -10.23 -24.36 -2.89
C THR A 445 -9.29 -24.31 -1.70
N ILE A 446 -8.86 -23.12 -1.31
CA ILE A 446 -8.07 -22.88 -0.11
C ILE A 446 -8.90 -21.98 0.81
N SER A 447 -9.46 -22.54 1.87
CA SER A 447 -10.42 -21.84 2.73
C SER A 447 -9.77 -20.78 3.61
N GLY A 448 -8.49 -20.95 3.96
CA GLY A 448 -7.66 -20.01 4.71
C GLY A 448 -6.71 -19.20 3.81
N GLY A 449 -5.45 -19.09 4.24
CA GLY A 449 -4.45 -18.23 3.62
C GLY A 449 -3.45 -18.96 2.71
N VAL A 450 -2.98 -18.25 1.68
CA VAL A 450 -1.82 -18.65 0.88
C VAL A 450 -0.69 -17.68 1.14
N TYR A 451 0.49 -18.19 1.50
CA TYR A 451 1.67 -17.40 1.83
C TYR A 451 2.86 -17.83 0.97
N GLY A 452 3.56 -16.89 0.34
CA GLY A 452 4.85 -17.20 -0.26
C GLY A 452 5.83 -17.68 0.81
N GLY A 453 5.89 -16.98 1.94
CA GLY A 453 6.53 -17.44 3.17
C GLY A 453 6.01 -16.70 4.40
N ALA A 454 6.08 -17.34 5.58
CA ALA A 454 5.71 -16.77 6.86
C ALA A 454 6.86 -16.92 7.85
N ALA A 455 7.24 -15.84 8.54
CA ALA A 455 8.39 -15.89 9.44
C ALA A 455 8.29 -14.94 10.64
N HIS A 456 9.00 -15.27 11.72
CA HIS A 456 9.21 -14.32 12.80
C HIS A 456 10.20 -13.21 12.40
N LYS A 457 11.29 -13.50 11.68
CA LYS A 457 12.28 -12.47 11.31
C LYS A 457 11.94 -11.77 10.00
N TYR A 458 12.28 -12.41 8.88
CA TYR A 458 12.15 -11.83 7.55
C TYR A 458 11.35 -12.74 6.64
N ALA A 459 10.40 -12.18 5.89
CA ALA A 459 9.76 -12.86 4.77
C ALA A 459 10.12 -12.12 3.50
N SER A 460 11.12 -12.61 2.77
CA SER A 460 11.68 -11.86 1.63
C SER A 460 11.80 -12.66 0.35
N GLN A 461 11.63 -11.99 -0.80
CA GLN A 461 11.80 -12.58 -2.14
C GLN A 461 10.90 -13.80 -2.42
N ASN A 462 9.81 -13.95 -1.67
CA ASN A 462 8.89 -15.06 -1.87
C ASN A 462 7.93 -14.78 -3.03
N GLU A 463 7.45 -15.83 -3.69
CA GLU A 463 6.62 -15.75 -4.89
C GLU A 463 5.36 -16.62 -4.76
N VAL A 464 4.20 -16.03 -5.02
CA VAL A 464 2.93 -16.76 -5.19
C VAL A 464 2.40 -16.56 -6.60
N GLN A 465 2.21 -17.66 -7.33
CA GLN A 465 1.50 -17.67 -8.62
C GLN A 465 0.20 -18.45 -8.48
N PHE A 466 -0.92 -17.75 -8.46
CA PHE A 466 -2.24 -18.34 -8.33
C PHE A 466 -3.05 -18.13 -9.61
N LEU A 467 -3.02 -19.13 -10.48
CA LEU A 467 -3.55 -19.03 -11.83
C LEU A 467 -5.07 -19.17 -11.89
N SER A 468 -5.65 -20.08 -11.09
CA SER A 468 -7.09 -20.39 -11.09
C SER A 468 -7.50 -21.14 -9.82
N GLY A 469 -8.74 -20.96 -9.40
CA GLY A 469 -9.34 -21.56 -8.19
C GLY A 469 -9.82 -20.50 -7.22
N TYR A 470 -10.11 -20.91 -5.98
CA TYR A 470 -10.50 -20.00 -4.89
C TYR A 470 -9.48 -20.03 -3.74
N ALA A 471 -9.12 -18.85 -3.22
CA ALA A 471 -8.43 -18.69 -1.95
C ALA A 471 -9.07 -17.55 -1.14
N ALA A 472 -9.23 -17.70 0.18
CA ALA A 472 -9.78 -16.61 0.98
C ALA A 472 -8.81 -15.42 1.08
N LYS A 473 -7.52 -15.69 1.31
CA LYS A 473 -6.48 -14.68 1.46
C LYS A 473 -5.19 -15.09 0.74
N VAL A 474 -4.46 -14.13 0.20
CA VAL A 474 -3.15 -14.37 -0.43
C VAL A 474 -2.15 -13.29 0.00
N GLY A 475 -1.01 -13.73 0.52
CA GLY A 475 0.14 -12.91 0.90
C GLY A 475 1.43 -13.38 0.21
N GLY A 476 2.23 -12.47 -0.32
CA GLY A 476 3.56 -12.82 -0.82
C GLY A 476 4.51 -13.17 0.34
N GLY A 477 4.49 -12.38 1.42
CA GLY A 477 5.24 -12.66 2.64
C GLY A 477 4.54 -12.14 3.89
N TYR A 478 4.66 -12.89 4.98
CA TYR A 478 4.25 -12.49 6.33
C TYR A 478 5.47 -12.45 7.24
N ALA A 479 5.73 -11.33 7.93
CA ALA A 479 6.82 -11.23 8.89
C ALA A 479 6.44 -10.44 10.15
N TYR A 480 6.96 -10.84 11.30
CA TYR A 480 6.90 -10.00 12.51
C TYR A 480 7.80 -8.76 12.35
N TYR A 481 9.00 -8.91 11.75
CA TYR A 481 9.83 -7.76 11.32
C TYR A 481 9.64 -7.45 9.83
N ASP A 482 10.59 -7.74 8.94
CA ASP A 482 10.55 -7.18 7.58
C ASP A 482 9.95 -8.16 6.54
N ALA A 483 9.04 -7.66 5.72
CA ALA A 483 8.42 -8.39 4.61
C ALA A 483 8.73 -7.71 3.26
N ASN A 484 9.86 -8.04 2.64
CA ASN A 484 10.42 -7.27 1.53
C ASN A 484 10.50 -8.06 0.20
N ASP A 485 10.39 -7.35 -0.92
CA ASP A 485 10.62 -7.88 -2.27
C ASP A 485 9.78 -9.13 -2.64
N ASN A 486 8.62 -9.32 -2.01
CA ASN A 486 7.75 -10.45 -2.29
C ASN A 486 6.84 -10.16 -3.50
N THR A 487 6.48 -11.19 -4.25
CA THR A 487 5.65 -11.06 -5.47
C THR A 487 4.44 -11.99 -5.42
N VAL A 488 3.25 -11.43 -5.68
CA VAL A 488 2.01 -12.18 -5.89
C VAL A 488 1.48 -11.92 -7.29
N THR A 489 1.18 -12.99 -8.03
CA THR A 489 0.54 -12.92 -9.35
C THR A 489 -0.73 -13.78 -9.37
N LEU A 490 -1.86 -13.13 -9.63
CA LEU A 490 -3.16 -13.79 -9.84
C LEU A 490 -3.50 -13.81 -11.33
N GLY A 491 -3.77 -15.01 -11.85
CA GLY A 491 -4.22 -15.20 -13.22
C GLY A 491 -3.12 -15.03 -14.26
N LYS A 492 -3.49 -15.07 -15.54
CA LYS A 492 -2.57 -14.93 -16.68
C LYS A 492 -2.82 -13.64 -17.44
N GLU A 493 -1.74 -13.05 -17.97
CA GLU A 493 -1.78 -11.80 -18.75
C GLU A 493 -2.68 -11.88 -19.99
N ASP A 494 -2.88 -13.08 -20.56
CA ASP A 494 -3.82 -13.32 -21.67
C ASP A 494 -5.29 -13.45 -21.23
N TYR A 495 -5.56 -13.30 -19.93
CA TYR A 495 -6.87 -13.41 -19.28
C TYR A 495 -7.56 -14.78 -19.50
N SER A 496 -6.77 -15.82 -19.81
CA SER A 496 -7.29 -17.17 -20.05
C SER A 496 -7.71 -17.90 -18.77
N THR A 497 -7.36 -17.36 -17.61
CA THR A 497 -7.71 -17.91 -16.30
C THR A 497 -8.43 -16.88 -15.44
N GLN A 498 -9.25 -17.34 -14.49
CA GLN A 498 -10.13 -16.50 -13.68
C GLN A 498 -10.05 -16.93 -12.21
N PRO A 499 -8.96 -16.60 -11.49
CA PRO A 499 -8.87 -16.89 -10.07
C PRO A 499 -9.85 -16.03 -9.28
N VAL A 500 -10.31 -16.57 -8.16
CA VAL A 500 -11.22 -15.90 -7.24
C VAL A 500 -10.52 -15.78 -5.88
N LEU A 501 -10.60 -14.57 -5.32
CA LEU A 501 -10.08 -14.25 -4.01
C LEU A 501 -11.22 -13.77 -3.10
N GLY A 502 -11.16 -14.18 -1.84
CA GLY A 502 -11.96 -13.64 -0.73
C GLY A 502 -11.66 -12.16 -0.47
N ASN A 503 -11.05 -11.82 0.66
CA ASN A 503 -11.04 -10.44 1.19
C ASN A 503 -9.66 -9.78 1.37
N SER A 504 -8.55 -10.49 1.16
CA SER A 504 -7.21 -9.91 1.40
C SER A 504 -6.17 -10.33 0.37
N LEU A 505 -5.45 -9.34 -0.16
CA LEU A 505 -4.37 -9.54 -1.13
C LEU A 505 -3.19 -8.63 -0.82
N LEU A 506 -2.08 -9.20 -0.36
CA LEU A 506 -0.91 -8.44 0.06
C LEU A 506 0.37 -8.93 -0.62
N GLY A 507 1.22 -8.01 -1.05
CA GLY A 507 2.58 -8.36 -1.49
C GLY A 507 3.43 -8.74 -0.28
N GLY A 508 3.50 -7.87 0.72
CA GLY A 508 4.16 -8.14 2.01
C GLY A 508 3.37 -7.56 3.18
N PHE A 509 3.29 -8.32 4.27
CA PHE A 509 2.73 -7.91 5.54
C PHE A 509 3.79 -7.96 6.63
N SER A 510 3.95 -6.84 7.33
CA SER A 510 4.89 -6.69 8.44
C SER A 510 4.16 -6.22 9.69
N GLU A 511 4.42 -6.82 10.84
CA GLU A 511 3.84 -6.33 12.10
C GLU A 511 4.58 -5.11 12.66
N TYR A 512 5.91 -5.23 12.83
CA TYR A 512 6.75 -4.22 13.51
C TYR A 512 7.86 -3.65 12.62
N GLY A 513 8.19 -4.32 11.52
CA GLY A 513 9.24 -3.89 10.59
C GLY A 513 8.72 -3.19 9.35
N SER A 514 9.48 -3.29 8.27
CA SER A 514 9.20 -2.66 6.98
C SER A 514 8.59 -3.64 5.97
N ALA A 515 7.74 -3.14 5.07
CA ALA A 515 7.18 -3.87 3.95
C ALA A 515 7.53 -3.17 2.63
N VAL A 516 8.74 -3.39 2.12
CA VAL A 516 9.35 -2.61 1.02
C VAL A 516 9.52 -3.45 -0.24
N GLY A 517 9.30 -2.85 -1.41
CA GLY A 517 9.62 -3.48 -2.71
C GLY A 517 8.68 -4.61 -3.14
N ASN A 518 7.55 -4.80 -2.44
CA ASN A 518 6.62 -5.88 -2.74
C ASN A 518 5.73 -5.57 -3.94
N LYS A 519 5.31 -6.61 -4.66
CA LYS A 519 4.52 -6.49 -5.89
C LYS A 519 3.32 -7.40 -5.90
N VAL A 520 2.15 -6.83 -6.20
CA VAL A 520 0.90 -7.54 -6.46
C VAL A 520 0.47 -7.30 -7.90
N THR A 521 0.18 -8.36 -8.63
CA THR A 521 -0.37 -8.29 -9.99
C THR A 521 -1.58 -9.20 -10.15
N ALA A 522 -2.68 -8.73 -10.73
CA ALA A 522 -3.86 -9.54 -11.02
C ALA A 522 -4.38 -9.33 -12.45
N TYR A 523 -4.69 -10.43 -13.13
CA TYR A 523 -5.23 -10.46 -14.49
C TYR A 523 -6.52 -11.28 -14.53
N GLY A 524 -7.62 -10.67 -14.97
CA GLY A 524 -8.89 -11.39 -15.13
C GLY A 524 -9.49 -11.97 -13.84
N ALA A 525 -9.05 -11.47 -12.67
CA ALA A 525 -9.40 -12.02 -11.37
C ALA A 525 -10.71 -11.44 -10.82
N THR A 526 -11.36 -12.16 -9.90
CA THR A 526 -12.42 -11.61 -9.04
C THR A 526 -11.90 -11.50 -7.62
N LEU A 527 -11.83 -10.29 -7.07
CA LEU A 527 -11.33 -9.98 -5.73
C LEU A 527 -12.47 -9.46 -4.86
N GLY A 528 -12.46 -9.72 -3.55
CA GLY A 528 -13.52 -9.28 -2.64
C GLY A 528 -14.75 -10.20 -2.63
N ASN A 529 -14.62 -11.45 -3.06
CA ASN A 529 -15.75 -12.38 -3.19
C ASN A 529 -15.99 -13.13 -1.87
N GLU A 530 -16.82 -12.53 -1.00
CA GLU A 530 -17.17 -12.96 0.37
C GLU A 530 -16.19 -12.52 1.47
N ALA A 531 -16.75 -12.05 2.59
CA ALA A 531 -15.99 -11.79 3.81
C ALA A 531 -15.84 -13.12 4.55
N SER A 532 -14.72 -13.82 4.37
CA SER A 532 -14.39 -14.90 5.29
C SER A 532 -14.26 -14.30 6.69
N GLN A 533 -15.03 -14.85 7.65
CA GLN A 533 -15.03 -14.39 9.04
C GLN A 533 -14.00 -15.13 9.90
N ASP A 534 -13.25 -16.07 9.33
CA ASP A 534 -12.16 -16.70 10.07
C ASP A 534 -11.04 -15.67 10.23
N THR A 535 -10.90 -15.23 11.48
CA THR A 535 -9.94 -14.24 11.98
C THR A 535 -8.69 -14.91 12.58
N TYR A 536 -8.59 -16.23 12.48
CA TYR A 536 -7.51 -17.01 13.07
C TYR A 536 -7.08 -18.11 12.10
N VAL A 537 -5.82 -18.10 11.71
CA VAL A 537 -5.18 -19.19 10.97
C VAL A 537 -3.98 -19.60 11.82
N ASP A 538 -4.04 -20.79 12.41
CA ASP A 538 -2.85 -21.41 12.97
C ASP A 538 -2.00 -21.89 11.77
N LEU A 539 -0.82 -21.28 11.58
CA LEU A 539 0.10 -21.71 10.52
C LEU A 539 1.06 -22.76 11.09
N LEU A 540 0.56 -23.97 11.30
CA LEU A 540 1.38 -25.11 11.76
C LEU A 540 2.15 -24.81 13.06
N GLY A 541 1.48 -24.22 14.05
CA GLY A 541 2.04 -23.87 15.35
C GLY A 541 2.67 -22.47 15.43
N LEU A 542 2.69 -21.71 14.32
CA LEU A 542 3.08 -20.31 14.32
C LEU A 542 1.84 -19.43 14.56
N ASN A 543 1.77 -18.81 15.74
CA ASN A 543 0.77 -17.77 16.04
C ASN A 543 1.03 -16.52 15.19
N VAL A 544 0.45 -16.47 14.00
CA VAL A 544 0.47 -15.30 13.12
C VAL A 544 -0.78 -14.44 13.34
N TYR A 545 -0.61 -13.13 13.30
CA TYR A 545 -1.72 -12.23 13.03
C TYR A 545 -2.25 -12.53 11.64
N ASP A 546 -3.55 -12.78 11.57
CA ASP A 546 -4.22 -13.00 10.30
C ASP A 546 -4.06 -11.75 9.38
N LEU A 547 -4.00 -11.98 8.07
CA LEU A 547 -3.86 -10.88 7.10
C LEU A 547 -5.06 -9.92 7.25
N PRO A 548 -4.82 -8.60 7.14
CA PRO A 548 -5.85 -7.60 7.40
C PRO A 548 -7.02 -7.79 6.43
N VAL A 549 -8.23 -7.93 6.99
CA VAL A 549 -9.46 -8.15 6.21
C VAL A 549 -9.81 -6.92 5.40
N GLY A 550 -10.13 -7.11 4.13
CA GLY A 550 -10.58 -6.06 3.23
C GLY A 550 -9.48 -5.23 2.59
N VAL A 551 -8.22 -5.60 2.78
CA VAL A 551 -7.08 -4.83 2.30
C VAL A 551 -6.46 -5.47 1.06
N LEU A 552 -6.27 -4.64 0.04
CA LEU A 552 -5.41 -4.92 -1.10
C LEU A 552 -4.19 -3.99 -1.02
N ALA A 553 -2.99 -4.53 -0.80
CA ALA A 553 -1.80 -3.72 -0.65
C ALA A 553 -0.56 -4.30 -1.33
N GLY A 554 0.33 -3.45 -1.83
CA GLY A 554 1.68 -3.87 -2.19
C GLY A 554 2.46 -4.22 -0.93
N GLY A 555 2.62 -3.26 -0.02
CA GLY A 555 3.20 -3.46 1.31
C GLY A 555 2.31 -2.91 2.42
N TYR A 556 2.18 -3.64 3.53
CA TYR A 556 1.37 -3.23 4.68
C TYR A 556 2.13 -3.45 5.98
N ASN A 557 2.27 -2.39 6.77
CA ASN A 557 2.75 -2.46 8.14
C ASN A 557 1.60 -2.29 9.14
N HIS A 558 1.49 -3.20 10.12
CA HIS A 558 0.44 -3.17 11.12
C HIS A 558 0.67 -2.02 12.13
N ARG A 559 -0.40 -1.26 12.42
CA ARG A 559 -0.36 -0.03 13.22
C ARG A 559 -0.29 -0.34 14.73
N HIS A 560 0.90 -0.63 15.25
CA HIS A 560 1.16 -0.53 16.70
C HIS A 560 2.02 0.70 17.02
N VAL A 561 1.33 1.80 17.33
CA VAL A 561 1.91 3.01 17.90
C VAL A 561 2.20 2.73 19.39
N SER A 562 3.46 2.45 19.79
CA SER A 562 3.99 2.99 21.06
C SER A 562 5.40 2.57 21.51
N GLU A 563 6.02 1.45 21.11
CA GLU A 563 7.10 0.90 21.99
C GLU A 563 8.48 0.56 21.44
N SER A 564 8.78 0.64 20.14
CA SER A 564 10.18 0.44 19.72
C SER A 564 10.52 1.23 18.47
N GLY A 565 11.65 1.94 18.48
CA GLY A 565 12.15 2.72 17.35
C GLY A 565 12.64 1.87 16.17
N LEU A 566 11.85 0.87 15.77
CA LEU A 566 12.06 0.05 14.58
C LEU A 566 11.57 0.84 13.34
N ALA A 567 12.26 0.66 12.22
CA ALA A 567 11.88 1.27 10.96
C ALA A 567 10.69 0.52 10.37
N SER A 568 9.57 1.20 10.18
CA SER A 568 8.32 0.61 9.69
C SER A 568 7.87 1.30 8.41
N ALA A 569 8.71 1.19 7.38
CA ALA A 569 8.51 1.80 6.07
C ALA A 569 7.69 0.89 5.14
N ALA A 570 6.90 1.48 4.24
CA ALA A 570 6.22 0.78 3.16
C ALA A 570 6.51 1.47 1.81
N ASP A 571 7.76 1.41 1.40
CA ASP A 571 8.28 2.12 0.22
C ASP A 571 8.39 1.20 -1.01
N SER A 572 8.32 1.78 -2.21
CA SER A 572 8.60 1.13 -3.51
C SER A 572 7.73 -0.11 -3.81
N ASN A 573 6.53 -0.19 -3.24
CA ASN A 573 5.60 -1.29 -3.50
C ASN A 573 4.70 -1.03 -4.71
N GLU A 574 4.25 -2.09 -5.36
CA GLU A 574 3.41 -2.02 -6.56
C GLU A 574 2.14 -2.86 -6.46
N VAL A 575 1.01 -2.28 -6.86
CA VAL A 575 -0.27 -2.94 -7.10
C VAL A 575 -0.69 -2.72 -8.54
N GLN A 576 -0.94 -3.80 -9.28
CA GLN A 576 -1.30 -3.75 -10.69
C GLN A 576 -2.47 -4.70 -11.02
N ILE A 577 -3.63 -4.15 -11.34
CA ILE A 577 -4.87 -4.91 -11.56
C ILE A 577 -5.40 -4.63 -12.97
N TYR A 578 -5.57 -5.68 -13.77
CA TYR A 578 -5.96 -5.59 -15.17
C TYR A 578 -7.17 -6.47 -15.47
N GLN A 579 -8.16 -5.88 -16.16
CA GLN A 579 -9.38 -6.58 -16.62
C GLN A 579 -10.07 -7.43 -15.54
N SER A 580 -10.05 -6.96 -14.29
CA SER A 580 -10.51 -7.71 -13.12
C SER A 580 -11.82 -7.12 -12.57
N THR A 581 -12.40 -7.79 -11.58
CA THR A 581 -13.55 -7.28 -10.81
C THR A 581 -13.18 -7.24 -9.32
N ILE A 582 -13.29 -6.09 -8.68
CA ILE A 582 -13.14 -5.89 -7.24
C ILE A 582 -14.53 -5.65 -6.66
N LYS A 583 -14.90 -6.46 -5.67
CA LYS A 583 -16.16 -6.39 -4.94
C LYS A 583 -15.96 -5.84 -3.52
N ASN A 584 -17.07 -5.60 -2.84
CA ASN A 584 -17.12 -4.92 -1.54
C ASN A 584 -16.46 -5.67 -0.38
N GLY A 585 -16.02 -6.92 -0.59
CA GLY A 585 -15.13 -7.60 0.34
C GLY A 585 -13.76 -6.92 0.46
N ILE A 586 -13.35 -6.10 -0.51
CA ILE A 586 -12.21 -5.18 -0.40
C ILE A 586 -12.73 -3.79 0.00
N THR A 587 -12.24 -3.26 1.12
CA THR A 587 -12.52 -1.90 1.58
C THR A 587 -11.47 -0.93 1.06
N ASP A 588 -10.20 -1.31 1.04
CA ASP A 588 -9.10 -0.38 0.81
C ASP A 588 -8.02 -0.92 -0.12
N ILE A 589 -7.45 -0.03 -0.92
CA ILE A 589 -6.37 -0.30 -1.86
C ILE A 589 -5.20 0.65 -1.58
N TYR A 590 -4.03 0.08 -1.29
CA TYR A 590 -2.80 0.82 -1.01
C TYR A 590 -1.65 0.37 -1.91
N GLY A 591 -0.83 1.29 -2.38
CA GLY A 591 0.50 0.91 -2.85
C GLY A 591 1.35 0.46 -1.66
N GLY A 592 1.47 1.33 -0.65
CA GLY A 592 2.10 1.01 0.64
C GLY A 592 1.45 1.73 1.82
N LEU A 593 1.36 1.06 2.97
CA LEU A 593 0.97 1.66 4.26
C LEU A 593 2.07 1.42 5.29
N GLY A 594 2.69 2.51 5.75
CA GLY A 594 3.79 2.47 6.71
C GLY A 594 3.61 3.49 7.84
N THR A 595 4.40 3.34 8.90
CA THR A 595 4.43 4.32 10.00
C THR A 595 5.47 5.40 9.71
N THR A 596 6.71 5.02 9.38
CA THR A 596 7.83 5.96 9.20
C THR A 596 8.00 6.50 7.78
N SER A 597 7.44 5.83 6.77
CA SER A 597 7.38 6.31 5.37
C SER A 597 6.49 5.43 4.50
N ALA A 598 5.98 6.01 3.41
CA ALA A 598 5.37 5.29 2.30
C ALA A 598 5.67 6.01 0.98
N LYS A 599 6.86 5.80 0.44
CA LYS A 599 7.39 6.50 -0.73
C LYS A 599 7.40 5.64 -2.00
N ASP A 600 7.32 6.30 -3.15
CA ASP A 600 7.56 5.70 -4.47
C ASP A 600 6.69 4.46 -4.76
N ASN A 601 5.52 4.35 -4.13
CA ASN A 601 4.60 3.25 -4.35
C ASN A 601 3.72 3.49 -5.58
N LYS A 602 3.21 2.42 -6.19
CA LYS A 602 2.38 2.49 -7.39
C LYS A 602 1.11 1.67 -7.26
N VAL A 603 -0.03 2.27 -7.61
CA VAL A 603 -1.31 1.58 -7.80
C VAL A 603 -1.78 1.78 -9.24
N THR A 604 -2.08 0.69 -9.94
CA THR A 604 -2.59 0.69 -11.32
C THR A 604 -3.85 -0.14 -11.41
N LEU A 605 -4.95 0.45 -11.86
CA LEU A 605 -6.21 -0.21 -12.17
C LEU A 605 -6.56 0.05 -13.64
N ASP A 606 -6.53 -0.98 -14.49
CA ASP A 606 -6.87 -0.85 -15.91
C ASP A 606 -8.02 -1.77 -16.32
N ASN A 607 -9.02 -1.20 -16.98
CA ASN A 607 -10.25 -1.87 -17.41
C ASN A 607 -10.89 -2.75 -16.31
N THR A 608 -10.89 -2.28 -15.07
CA THR A 608 -11.28 -3.05 -13.87
C THR A 608 -12.54 -2.47 -13.25
N ALA A 609 -13.55 -3.31 -13.01
CA ALA A 609 -14.76 -2.88 -12.30
C ALA A 609 -14.51 -2.93 -10.79
N VAL A 610 -14.82 -1.86 -10.06
CA VAL A 610 -14.51 -1.73 -8.62
C VAL A 610 -15.76 -1.31 -7.85
N THR A 611 -16.10 -2.05 -6.80
CA THR A 611 -17.09 -1.67 -5.79
C THR A 611 -16.45 -1.89 -4.43
N LEU A 612 -16.06 -0.81 -3.73
CA LEU A 612 -15.40 -0.94 -2.44
C LEU A 612 -16.40 -1.06 -1.28
N GLY A 613 -15.99 -1.78 -0.24
CA GLY A 613 -16.63 -1.75 1.07
C GLY A 613 -16.36 -0.44 1.82
N ASN A 614 -16.80 -0.34 3.07
CA ASN A 614 -16.56 0.83 3.91
C ASN A 614 -15.26 0.65 4.70
N SER A 615 -14.37 1.64 4.65
CA SER A 615 -13.13 1.63 5.41
C SER A 615 -13.37 1.83 6.92
N SER A 616 -12.52 1.22 7.76
CA SER A 616 -12.56 1.34 9.23
C SER A 616 -11.26 1.85 9.85
N MET A 617 -10.23 2.19 9.07
CA MET A 617 -8.86 2.37 9.57
C MET A 617 -8.57 3.68 10.33
N PHE A 618 -9.46 4.67 10.27
CA PHE A 618 -9.33 5.91 11.03
C PHE A 618 -10.45 5.94 12.07
N GLY A 619 -10.12 5.50 13.28
CA GLY A 619 -11.06 5.33 14.39
C GLY A 619 -11.88 6.59 14.70
N GLU A 620 -13.13 6.32 15.09
CA GLU A 620 -14.19 7.26 15.45
C GLU A 620 -14.65 8.22 14.32
N ALA A 621 -15.72 7.77 13.65
CA ALA A 621 -16.83 8.57 13.14
C ALA A 621 -16.55 10.05 12.86
N GLU A 622 -16.28 10.41 11.59
CA GLU A 622 -16.79 11.67 10.98
C GLU A 622 -16.44 11.85 9.48
N THR A 623 -15.81 10.89 8.79
CA THR A 623 -15.50 11.05 7.34
C THR A 623 -16.00 9.88 6.48
N GLY A 624 -17.25 9.98 6.01
CA GLY A 624 -17.81 9.30 4.83
C GLY A 624 -17.92 7.76 4.83
N SER A 625 -19.03 7.23 4.30
CA SER A 625 -19.20 5.79 4.03
C SER A 625 -18.45 5.38 2.74
N GLY A 626 -17.29 4.72 2.80
CA GLY A 626 -16.67 4.18 1.57
C GLY A 626 -15.20 3.79 1.71
N GLY A 627 -14.65 3.25 0.62
CA GLY A 627 -13.29 2.69 0.56
C GLY A 627 -12.25 3.64 -0.02
N TRP A 628 -10.97 3.42 0.29
CA TRP A 628 -9.88 4.33 -0.12
C TRP A 628 -8.96 3.69 -1.16
N ILE A 629 -8.46 4.50 -2.10
CA ILE A 629 -7.45 4.09 -3.10
C ILE A 629 -6.29 5.07 -3.05
N LEU A 630 -5.22 4.70 -2.36
CA LEU A 630 -4.08 5.57 -2.12
C LEU A 630 -2.77 4.97 -2.62
N GLY A 631 -1.90 5.79 -3.20
CA GLY A 631 -0.56 5.37 -3.60
C GLY A 631 0.29 5.01 -2.36
N GLY A 632 0.35 5.90 -1.38
CA GLY A 632 1.05 5.65 -0.11
C GLY A 632 0.40 6.33 1.09
N VAL A 633 0.48 5.70 2.26
CA VAL A 633 0.01 6.25 3.55
C VAL A 633 1.12 6.16 4.59
N ALA A 634 1.44 7.28 5.24
CA ALA A 634 2.43 7.36 6.31
C ALA A 634 1.86 8.06 7.55
N ASN A 635 1.94 7.42 8.72
CA ASN A 635 1.34 7.92 9.96
C ASN A 635 2.22 8.88 10.77
N GLU A 636 3.55 8.81 10.61
CA GLU A 636 4.54 9.67 11.29
C GLU A 636 5.70 10.03 10.33
N GLY A 637 5.44 9.96 9.03
CA GLY A 637 6.47 10.03 8.01
C GLY A 637 5.96 10.53 6.66
N PRO A 638 6.86 10.60 5.67
CA PRO A 638 6.52 11.12 4.35
C PRO A 638 5.79 10.08 3.47
N ALA A 639 4.79 10.54 2.74
CA ALA A 639 4.07 9.80 1.71
C ALA A 639 4.29 10.49 0.34
N SER A 640 5.52 10.40 -0.18
CA SER A 640 5.98 11.15 -1.35
C SER A 640 6.37 10.27 -2.54
N GLY A 641 6.26 10.78 -3.76
CA GLY A 641 6.66 10.08 -4.99
C GLY A 641 5.70 8.97 -5.45
N ASN A 642 4.56 8.82 -4.78
CA ASN A 642 3.60 7.75 -5.05
C ASN A 642 2.76 8.04 -6.30
N GLN A 643 2.29 6.97 -6.95
CA GLN A 643 1.57 7.04 -8.22
C GLN A 643 0.27 6.23 -8.18
N VAL A 644 -0.85 6.85 -8.55
CA VAL A 644 -2.14 6.16 -8.76
C VAL A 644 -2.58 6.37 -10.21
N SER A 645 -2.75 5.28 -10.94
CA SER A 645 -3.18 5.28 -12.35
C SER A 645 -4.44 4.43 -12.51
N ILE A 646 -5.53 5.07 -12.91
CA ILE A 646 -6.83 4.43 -13.14
C ILE A 646 -7.21 4.67 -14.60
N SER A 647 -7.34 3.61 -15.40
CA SER A 647 -7.55 3.74 -16.84
C SER A 647 -8.57 2.78 -17.41
N GLY A 648 -9.12 3.15 -18.57
CA GLY A 648 -9.98 2.29 -19.39
C GLY A 648 -11.47 2.61 -19.28
N GLN A 649 -12.15 2.58 -20.42
CA GLN A 649 -13.58 2.90 -20.55
C GLN A 649 -14.52 1.94 -19.83
N LYS A 650 -14.00 0.77 -19.41
CA LYS A 650 -14.74 -0.21 -18.61
C LYS A 650 -14.47 -0.08 -17.11
N THR A 651 -13.57 0.81 -16.72
CA THR A 651 -13.22 1.01 -15.31
C THR A 651 -14.27 1.90 -14.67
N GLU A 652 -15.11 1.28 -13.84
CA GLU A 652 -16.14 1.94 -13.05
C GLU A 652 -15.84 1.73 -11.57
N LEU A 653 -15.59 2.82 -10.85
CA LEU A 653 -15.33 2.83 -9.41
C LEU A 653 -16.58 3.26 -8.67
N GLN A 654 -17.07 2.40 -7.79
CA GLN A 654 -18.22 2.66 -6.94
C GLN A 654 -17.79 2.67 -5.48
N ASN A 655 -18.35 3.61 -4.72
CA ASN A 655 -18.14 3.75 -3.27
C ASN A 655 -16.68 4.07 -2.86
N ALA A 656 -15.92 4.73 -3.74
CA ALA A 656 -14.59 5.24 -3.40
C ALA A 656 -14.70 6.61 -2.72
N ALA A 657 -14.44 6.65 -1.41
CA ALA A 657 -14.47 7.90 -0.63
C ALA A 657 -13.22 8.76 -0.88
N ALA A 658 -12.07 8.13 -1.13
CA ALA A 658 -10.81 8.83 -1.38
C ALA A 658 -10.01 8.19 -2.52
N ILE A 659 -9.45 9.02 -3.39
CA ILE A 659 -8.48 8.63 -4.43
C ILE A 659 -7.31 9.60 -4.36
N GLY A 660 -6.12 9.10 -4.02
CA GLY A 660 -5.01 9.98 -3.65
C GLY A 660 -3.63 9.43 -3.96
N GLY A 661 -2.69 10.33 -4.27
CA GLY A 661 -1.29 9.94 -4.48
C GLY A 661 -0.63 9.55 -3.16
N GLY A 662 -0.57 10.48 -2.19
CA GLY A 662 0.04 10.23 -0.88
C GLY A 662 -0.68 10.94 0.27
N LEU A 663 -0.81 10.26 1.41
CA LEU A 663 -1.36 10.78 2.66
C LEU A 663 -0.31 10.68 3.77
N ALA A 664 0.13 11.82 4.29
CA ALA A 664 1.05 11.91 5.42
C ALA A 664 0.38 12.68 6.57
N TRP A 665 0.16 11.99 7.69
CA TRP A 665 -0.38 12.57 8.93
C TRP A 665 0.64 12.40 10.07
N ALA A 666 0.41 13.02 11.24
CA ALA A 666 1.16 12.76 12.47
C ALA A 666 0.20 12.48 13.64
N SER A 667 0.32 11.33 14.31
CA SER A 667 -0.40 11.04 15.55
C SER A 667 0.25 11.73 16.75
N GLY A 668 -0.03 13.03 16.95
CA GLY A 668 0.38 13.77 18.15
C GLY A 668 0.88 15.19 17.84
N ASP A 669 0.78 16.08 18.84
CA ASP A 669 1.10 17.52 18.75
C ASP A 669 2.59 17.84 18.50
N ASP A 670 3.51 16.86 18.58
CA ASP A 670 4.94 17.09 18.81
C ASP A 670 5.94 16.40 17.83
N SER A 671 5.62 16.17 16.55
CA SER A 671 6.64 15.66 15.59
C SER A 671 7.00 16.62 14.45
N ASN A 672 8.29 16.98 14.46
CA ASN A 672 8.99 17.86 13.53
C ASN A 672 9.11 17.22 12.13
N ASP A 673 8.98 18.04 11.07
CA ASP A 673 9.47 17.84 9.69
C ASP A 673 9.10 16.58 8.88
N ALA A 674 8.40 15.58 9.44
CA ALA A 674 8.25 14.26 8.79
C ALA A 674 7.00 14.08 7.92
N GLY A 675 5.94 14.90 8.06
CA GLY A 675 4.65 14.72 7.37
C GLY A 675 4.54 15.32 5.95
N CYS A 676 5.46 15.00 5.03
CA CYS A 676 5.43 15.51 3.65
C CYS A 676 4.66 14.59 2.70
N ALA A 677 3.86 15.15 1.79
CA ALA A 677 3.20 14.44 0.69
C ALA A 677 3.52 15.09 -0.65
N ASP A 678 4.79 15.01 -1.05
CA ASP A 678 5.34 15.69 -2.23
C ASP A 678 5.49 14.75 -3.42
N GLN A 679 5.53 15.31 -4.64
CA GLN A 679 5.88 14.58 -5.88
C GLN A 679 4.95 13.41 -6.24
N ASN A 680 3.75 13.37 -5.67
CA ASN A 680 2.77 12.33 -5.95
C ASN A 680 2.03 12.59 -7.26
N GLN A 681 1.58 11.52 -7.91
CA GLN A 681 0.90 11.59 -9.21
C GLN A 681 -0.40 10.78 -9.18
N VAL A 682 -1.50 11.40 -9.59
CA VAL A 682 -2.80 10.75 -9.77
C VAL A 682 -3.28 10.99 -11.19
N SER A 683 -3.59 9.90 -11.91
CA SER A 683 -4.15 9.95 -13.26
C SER A 683 -5.40 9.08 -13.37
N ILE A 684 -6.51 9.68 -13.78
CA ILE A 684 -7.76 8.99 -14.07
C ILE A 684 -8.08 9.23 -15.55
N THR A 685 -7.96 8.21 -16.38
CA THR A 685 -8.07 8.33 -17.84
C THR A 685 -9.15 7.41 -18.43
N GLY A 686 -10.21 7.99 -18.97
CA GLY A 686 -11.29 7.22 -19.58
C GLY A 686 -12.16 6.43 -18.60
N ALA A 687 -11.96 6.59 -17.29
CA ALA A 687 -12.68 5.84 -16.26
C ALA A 687 -13.85 6.65 -15.67
N LYS A 688 -14.78 5.95 -15.01
CA LYS A 688 -15.90 6.54 -14.28
C LYS A 688 -15.74 6.30 -12.78
N VAL A 689 -15.77 7.36 -11.99
CA VAL A 689 -15.86 7.35 -10.53
C VAL A 689 -17.28 7.74 -10.15
N SER A 690 -17.90 7.01 -9.23
CA SER A 690 -19.26 7.25 -8.77
C SER A 690 -19.39 7.01 -7.28
N TYR A 691 -19.94 8.00 -6.59
CA TYR A 691 -20.23 7.94 -5.17
C TYR A 691 -21.71 8.28 -4.94
N THR A 692 -22.48 7.30 -4.49
CA THR A 692 -23.90 7.47 -4.13
C THR A 692 -24.02 7.81 -2.66
N THR A 693 -24.41 9.04 -2.34
CA THR A 693 -24.64 9.49 -0.96
C THR A 693 -25.98 8.96 -0.42
N GLN A 694 -26.01 8.66 0.89
CA GLN A 694 -27.22 8.66 1.69
C GLN A 694 -27.29 10.03 2.41
N ASP A 695 -28.17 10.91 1.95
CA ASP A 695 -28.80 11.97 2.76
C ASP A 695 -27.97 13.16 3.33
N SER A 696 -26.72 13.43 2.95
CA SER A 696 -26.03 14.66 3.39
C SER A 696 -25.27 15.42 2.28
N ASN A 697 -25.16 16.75 2.43
CA ASN A 697 -24.43 17.65 1.51
C ASN A 697 -22.90 17.61 1.69
N GLU A 698 -22.38 16.72 2.54
CA GLU A 698 -20.96 16.64 2.93
C GLU A 698 -20.28 15.34 2.51
N ASP A 699 -21.04 14.39 1.95
CA ASP A 699 -20.52 13.09 1.51
C ASP A 699 -20.18 13.09 0.01
N GLY A 700 -19.03 12.55 -0.37
CA GLY A 700 -18.59 12.42 -1.76
C GLY A 700 -17.12 12.01 -1.90
N THR A 701 -16.68 11.73 -3.12
CA THR A 701 -15.28 11.35 -3.38
C THR A 701 -14.35 12.55 -3.23
N THR A 702 -13.29 12.39 -2.46
CA THR A 702 -12.15 13.31 -2.40
C THR A 702 -11.02 12.80 -3.31
N ILE A 703 -10.61 13.60 -4.28
CA ILE A 703 -9.51 13.28 -5.20
C ILE A 703 -8.34 14.24 -4.97
N PHE A 704 -7.14 13.73 -4.67
CA PHE A 704 -6.01 14.59 -4.33
C PHE A 704 -4.65 14.13 -4.86
N GLY A 705 -3.75 15.07 -5.15
CA GLY A 705 -2.35 14.74 -5.43
C GLY A 705 -1.62 14.29 -4.17
N GLY A 706 -1.54 15.15 -3.16
CA GLY A 706 -0.96 14.84 -1.86
C GLY A 706 -1.61 15.60 -0.70
N LEU A 707 -1.77 14.95 0.45
CA LEU A 707 -2.20 15.55 1.72
C LEU A 707 -1.08 15.36 2.75
N GLY A 708 -0.47 16.45 3.21
CA GLY A 708 0.66 16.38 4.14
C GLY A 708 0.61 17.45 5.20
N LEU A 709 1.01 17.13 6.43
CA LEU A 709 1.01 18.09 7.55
C LEU A 709 1.93 19.30 7.32
N VAL A 710 3.13 19.09 6.77
CA VAL A 710 4.18 20.13 6.65
C VAL A 710 4.59 20.49 5.21
N SER A 711 4.21 19.68 4.22
CA SER A 711 4.35 20.01 2.79
C SER A 711 3.45 19.14 1.92
N ALA A 712 2.96 19.71 0.82
CA ALA A 712 2.32 18.98 -0.27
C ALA A 712 2.61 19.67 -1.61
N SER A 713 3.83 19.49 -2.11
CA SER A 713 4.39 20.21 -3.25
C SER A 713 4.78 19.28 -4.41
N ASN A 714 4.81 19.80 -5.63
CA ASN A 714 5.17 19.10 -6.86
C ASN A 714 4.23 17.91 -7.22
N ASN A 715 2.99 17.91 -6.72
CA ASN A 715 2.03 16.86 -7.04
C ASN A 715 1.35 17.11 -8.39
N SER A 716 0.96 16.05 -9.10
CA SER A 716 0.19 16.12 -10.34
C SER A 716 -1.09 15.32 -10.22
N LEU A 717 -2.23 15.94 -10.50
CA LEU A 717 -3.55 15.31 -10.56
C LEU A 717 -4.17 15.59 -11.92
N GLU A 718 -4.53 14.52 -12.65
CA GLU A 718 -5.10 14.62 -13.99
C GLU A 718 -6.33 13.72 -14.16
N LEU A 719 -7.44 14.32 -14.58
CA LEU A 719 -8.63 13.63 -15.06
C LEU A 719 -8.74 13.88 -16.57
N ASN A 720 -8.56 12.84 -17.38
CA ASN A 720 -8.55 12.93 -18.84
C ASN A 720 -9.61 12.02 -19.47
N GLN A 721 -10.60 12.60 -20.14
CA GLN A 721 -11.76 11.86 -20.66
C GLN A 721 -12.46 11.02 -19.58
N ALA A 722 -12.42 11.47 -18.33
CA ALA A 722 -12.96 10.76 -17.18
C ALA A 722 -14.29 11.38 -16.72
N ALA A 723 -15.08 10.58 -16.00
CA ALA A 723 -16.29 11.05 -15.34
C ALA A 723 -16.16 10.86 -13.83
N ALA A 724 -16.33 11.92 -13.04
CA ALA A 724 -16.35 11.88 -11.58
C ALA A 724 -17.70 12.38 -11.07
N ASP A 725 -18.58 11.45 -10.71
CA ASP A 725 -19.93 11.71 -10.23
C ASP A 725 -20.00 11.61 -8.70
N GLY A 726 -20.36 12.72 -8.05
CA GLY A 726 -20.30 12.84 -6.59
C GLY A 726 -18.91 13.20 -6.08
N ALA A 727 -18.12 13.96 -6.84
CA ALA A 727 -16.82 14.45 -6.37
C ALA A 727 -17.04 15.59 -5.36
N TYR A 728 -16.73 15.39 -4.08
CA TYR A 728 -16.85 16.44 -3.07
C TYR A 728 -15.70 17.45 -3.20
N MET A 729 -14.47 16.96 -3.29
CA MET A 729 -13.26 17.78 -3.30
C MET A 729 -12.24 17.31 -4.34
N ILE A 730 -11.63 18.24 -5.05
CA ILE A 730 -10.46 18.00 -5.91
C ILE A 730 -9.32 18.92 -5.47
N CYS A 731 -8.18 18.36 -5.07
CA CYS A 731 -7.05 19.14 -4.54
C CYS A 731 -5.70 18.73 -5.16
N GLY A 732 -4.91 19.69 -5.64
CA GLY A 732 -3.55 19.39 -6.12
C GLY A 732 -2.62 18.99 -4.98
N GLY A 733 -2.56 19.83 -3.95
CA GLY A 733 -1.82 19.56 -2.71
C GLY A 733 -2.44 20.31 -1.53
N LEU A 734 -2.48 19.66 -0.36
CA LEU A 734 -3.03 20.25 0.87
C LEU A 734 -2.04 20.11 2.01
N SER A 735 -1.83 21.20 2.74
CA SER A 735 -1.08 21.18 3.99
C SER A 735 -1.59 22.25 4.95
N GLU A 736 -1.82 21.91 6.22
CA GLU A 736 -2.37 22.85 7.19
C GLU A 736 -1.43 24.04 7.43
N LYS A 737 -0.13 23.77 7.64
CA LYS A 737 0.87 24.78 8.06
C LYS A 737 2.10 24.86 7.14
N GLY A 738 2.15 24.00 6.12
CA GLY A 738 3.33 23.75 5.32
C GLY A 738 3.47 24.52 4.01
N THR A 739 4.50 24.18 3.23
CA THR A 739 4.63 24.73 1.86
C THR A 739 3.81 23.91 0.87
N VAL A 740 3.01 24.57 0.04
CA VAL A 740 2.23 23.93 -1.03
C VAL A 740 2.55 24.63 -2.35
N ALA A 741 3.52 24.07 -3.07
CA ALA A 741 4.07 24.68 -4.26
C ALA A 741 4.10 23.75 -5.48
N ALA A 742 4.04 24.34 -6.67
CA ALA A 742 4.24 23.66 -7.94
C ALA A 742 3.32 22.45 -8.19
N ASN A 743 2.12 22.41 -7.58
CA ASN A 743 1.14 21.36 -7.87
C ASN A 743 0.42 21.63 -9.19
N ALA A 744 0.01 20.57 -9.89
CA ALA A 744 -0.75 20.66 -11.13
C ALA A 744 -2.08 19.90 -11.00
N VAL A 745 -3.20 20.59 -11.28
CA VAL A 745 -4.54 19.99 -11.41
C VAL A 745 -5.01 20.17 -12.84
N LYS A 746 -5.33 19.08 -13.54
CA LYS A 746 -5.76 19.10 -14.94
C LYS A 746 -7.08 18.34 -15.11
N LEU A 747 -8.09 19.02 -15.66
CA LEU A 747 -9.32 18.39 -16.14
C LEU A 747 -9.37 18.57 -17.66
N ASN A 748 -9.24 17.48 -18.41
CA ASN A 748 -9.22 17.51 -19.87
C ASN A 748 -10.32 16.62 -20.43
N GLN A 749 -11.27 17.21 -21.16
CA GLN A 749 -12.40 16.49 -21.75
C GLN A 749 -13.18 15.64 -20.73
N SER A 750 -13.22 16.09 -19.47
CA SER A 750 -13.76 15.32 -18.35
C SER A 750 -15.08 15.92 -17.87
N THR A 751 -15.90 15.08 -17.23
CA THR A 751 -17.16 15.50 -16.59
C THR A 751 -17.05 15.34 -15.08
N VAL A 752 -17.34 16.40 -14.33
CA VAL A 752 -17.34 16.38 -12.85
C VAL A 752 -18.69 16.87 -12.35
N SER A 753 -19.37 16.11 -11.51
CA SER A 753 -20.65 16.49 -10.88
C SER A 753 -20.59 16.39 -9.36
N GLY A 754 -21.34 17.27 -8.69
CA GLY A 754 -21.41 17.33 -7.23
C GLY A 754 -20.25 18.10 -6.57
N LEU A 755 -19.41 18.77 -7.36
CA LEU A 755 -18.22 19.47 -6.88
C LEU A 755 -18.58 20.49 -5.79
N ARG A 756 -17.91 20.43 -4.64
CA ARG A 756 -18.02 21.45 -3.59
C ARG A 756 -16.77 22.30 -3.50
N TYR A 757 -15.59 21.70 -3.49
CA TYR A 757 -14.30 22.39 -3.37
C TYR A 757 -13.32 21.98 -4.45
N LEU A 758 -12.64 22.96 -5.05
CA LEU A 758 -11.45 22.71 -5.86
C LEU A 758 -10.32 23.65 -5.48
N TRP A 759 -9.17 23.07 -5.16
CA TRP A 759 -7.96 23.80 -4.80
C TRP A 759 -6.77 23.34 -5.65
N GLY A 760 -6.10 24.25 -6.35
CA GLY A 760 -4.82 23.90 -6.98
C GLY A 760 -3.73 23.65 -5.93
N GLY A 761 -3.76 24.43 -4.84
CA GLY A 761 -3.00 24.18 -3.62
C GLY A 761 -3.67 24.86 -2.43
N TYR A 762 -3.67 24.22 -1.26
CA TYR A 762 -4.31 24.72 -0.05
C TYR A 762 -3.34 24.68 1.15
N SER A 763 -2.98 25.84 1.68
CA SER A 763 -2.31 25.96 2.97
C SER A 763 -2.68 27.24 3.72
N PRO A 764 -3.62 27.19 4.68
CA PRO A 764 -4.15 28.39 5.33
C PRO A 764 -3.10 29.17 6.11
N TYR A 765 -2.14 28.47 6.71
CA TYR A 765 -1.07 29.07 7.53
C TYR A 765 0.31 29.01 6.87
N GLY A 766 0.41 28.36 5.72
CA GLY A 766 1.65 28.13 5.01
C GLY A 766 1.74 28.84 3.66
N ARG A 767 2.89 28.75 3.01
CA ARG A 767 3.16 29.45 1.74
C ARG A 767 2.61 28.66 0.56
N VAL A 768 1.97 29.37 -0.38
CA VAL A 768 1.47 28.76 -1.63
C VAL A 768 2.04 29.43 -2.87
N SER A 769 2.65 28.66 -3.77
CA SER A 769 3.27 29.26 -4.96
C SER A 769 3.34 28.33 -6.17
N GLU A 770 3.32 28.90 -7.37
CA GLU A 770 3.57 28.17 -8.62
C GLU A 770 2.59 27.02 -8.91
N ASN A 771 1.44 26.95 -8.21
CA ASN A 771 0.41 25.96 -8.48
C ASN A 771 -0.30 26.27 -9.80
N LYS A 772 -0.68 25.22 -10.53
CA LYS A 772 -1.31 25.31 -11.85
C LYS A 772 -2.61 24.51 -11.90
N VAL A 773 -3.71 25.20 -12.17
CA VAL A 773 -5.02 24.59 -12.45
C VAL A 773 -5.36 24.78 -13.93
N THR A 774 -5.76 23.72 -14.62
CA THR A 774 -6.12 23.77 -16.04
C THR A 774 -7.37 22.95 -16.31
N PHE A 775 -8.41 23.59 -16.82
CA PHE A 775 -9.60 22.94 -17.37
C PHE A 775 -9.64 23.15 -18.88
N THR A 776 -9.81 22.07 -19.63
CA THR A 776 -9.89 22.10 -21.08
C THR A 776 -11.05 21.24 -21.54
N ALA A 777 -11.95 21.79 -22.35
CA ALA A 777 -13.05 21.06 -22.98
C ALA A 777 -13.90 20.22 -22.01
N SER A 778 -14.01 20.64 -20.74
CA SER A 778 -14.62 19.86 -19.65
C SER A 778 -16.00 20.38 -19.27
N THR A 779 -16.79 19.57 -18.57
CA THR A 779 -18.08 19.96 -18.00
C THR A 779 -18.06 19.78 -16.49
N ILE A 780 -18.34 20.83 -15.73
CA ILE A 780 -18.35 20.81 -14.28
C ILE A 780 -19.73 21.27 -13.79
N SER A 781 -20.42 20.43 -13.02
CA SER A 781 -21.68 20.77 -12.36
C SER A 781 -21.43 20.88 -10.86
N GLY A 782 -21.48 22.10 -10.35
CA GLY A 782 -21.25 22.39 -8.95
C GLY A 782 -22.43 22.12 -8.03
N ASN A 783 -22.15 22.03 -6.73
CA ASN A 783 -23.11 22.14 -5.63
C ASN A 783 -22.75 23.36 -4.78
N ALA A 784 -23.03 24.55 -5.32
CA ALA A 784 -22.57 25.83 -4.76
C ALA A 784 -21.04 25.89 -4.62
N SER A 785 -20.30 25.43 -5.62
CA SER A 785 -18.86 25.16 -5.48
C SER A 785 -18.01 26.42 -5.27
N TYR A 786 -16.87 26.20 -4.61
CA TYR A 786 -15.74 27.13 -4.52
C TYR A 786 -14.56 26.59 -5.33
N ILE A 787 -14.16 27.33 -6.36
CA ILE A 787 -13.02 26.98 -7.21
C ILE A 787 -11.90 28.01 -6.97
N VAL A 788 -10.79 27.58 -6.37
CA VAL A 788 -9.67 28.46 -6.02
C VAL A 788 -8.36 27.91 -6.57
N GLY A 789 -7.62 28.69 -7.37
CA GLY A 789 -6.35 28.25 -7.94
C GLY A 789 -5.27 27.99 -6.89
N ALA A 790 -5.19 28.81 -5.85
CA ALA A 790 -4.40 28.54 -4.65
C ALA A 790 -4.93 29.31 -3.43
N TYR A 791 -4.87 28.71 -2.24
CA TYR A 791 -5.31 29.31 -0.97
C TYR A 791 -4.17 29.27 0.03
N GLY A 792 -3.72 30.42 0.56
CA GLY A 792 -2.73 30.44 1.64
C GLY A 792 -1.94 31.73 1.78
N VAL A 793 -0.84 31.70 2.54
CA VAL A 793 -0.05 32.90 2.88
C VAL A 793 0.79 33.36 1.69
N ALA A 794 0.70 34.65 1.36
CA ALA A 794 1.44 35.33 0.29
C ALA A 794 1.47 34.56 -1.06
N PRO A 795 0.32 34.27 -1.71
CA PRO A 795 0.30 33.51 -2.96
C PRO A 795 1.13 34.15 -4.06
N TYR A 796 2.01 33.36 -4.67
CA TYR A 796 2.96 33.84 -5.69
C TYR A 796 3.00 32.95 -6.94
N LYS A 797 2.89 33.55 -8.13
CA LYS A 797 3.02 32.84 -9.43
C LYS A 797 2.07 31.67 -9.68
N ASN A 798 0.93 31.63 -9.00
CA ASN A 798 -0.08 30.61 -9.26
C ASN A 798 -0.85 30.92 -10.55
N THR A 799 -1.26 29.90 -11.29
CA THR A 799 -1.97 30.03 -12.56
C THR A 799 -3.23 29.17 -12.59
N MET A 800 -4.35 29.75 -13.00
CA MET A 800 -5.58 29.01 -13.30
C MET A 800 -6.00 29.33 -14.73
N SER A 801 -6.28 28.29 -15.52
CA SER A 801 -6.70 28.41 -16.92
C SER A 801 -7.94 27.56 -17.17
N ILE A 802 -9.00 28.16 -17.71
CA ILE A 802 -10.26 27.52 -18.05
C ILE A 802 -10.50 27.76 -19.54
N GLU A 803 -10.54 26.71 -20.35
CA GLU A 803 -10.62 26.79 -21.80
C GLU A 803 -11.68 25.83 -22.35
N ASP A 804 -12.55 26.29 -23.26
CA ASP A 804 -13.63 25.48 -23.86
C ASP A 804 -14.48 24.71 -22.84
N THR A 805 -14.61 25.23 -21.61
CA THR A 805 -15.19 24.50 -20.48
C THR A 805 -16.53 25.09 -20.08
N LYS A 806 -17.49 24.22 -19.77
CA LYS A 806 -18.78 24.59 -19.20
C LYS A 806 -18.80 24.35 -17.70
N ILE A 807 -19.18 25.36 -16.92
CA ILE A 807 -19.30 25.24 -15.46
C ILE A 807 -20.64 25.83 -15.00
N ASP A 808 -21.43 25.07 -14.25
CA ASP A 808 -22.74 25.49 -13.73
C ASP A 808 -22.80 25.37 -12.19
N ASN A 809 -23.72 26.12 -11.55
CA ASN A 809 -24.03 26.08 -10.11
C ASN A 809 -22.86 26.45 -9.17
N LEU A 810 -22.07 27.46 -9.54
CA LEU A 810 -20.98 27.98 -8.71
C LEU A 810 -21.44 29.03 -7.71
N ALA A 811 -20.81 29.05 -6.53
CA ALA A 811 -20.84 30.21 -5.64
C ALA A 811 -19.72 31.19 -6.00
N GLU A 812 -18.52 30.67 -6.24
CA GLU A 812 -17.32 31.51 -6.30
C GLU A 812 -16.19 30.90 -7.14
N VAL A 813 -15.45 31.78 -7.85
CA VAL A 813 -14.18 31.46 -8.51
C VAL A 813 -13.12 32.48 -8.11
N ARG A 814 -11.98 32.00 -7.61
CA ARG A 814 -10.81 32.83 -7.29
C ARG A 814 -9.55 32.30 -7.97
N GLY A 815 -8.76 33.16 -8.61
CA GLY A 815 -7.44 32.75 -9.09
C GLY A 815 -6.53 32.38 -7.92
N VAL A 816 -6.52 33.22 -6.88
CA VAL A 816 -5.90 32.93 -5.58
C VAL A 816 -6.66 33.58 -4.43
N TYR A 817 -6.49 33.02 -3.23
CA TYR A 817 -6.89 33.62 -1.96
C TYR A 817 -5.68 33.71 -1.02
N GLY A 818 -5.27 34.93 -0.69
CA GLY A 818 -4.14 35.23 0.16
C GLY A 818 -4.56 35.46 1.61
N THR A 819 -4.00 34.67 2.53
CA THR A 819 -4.16 34.83 3.98
C THR A 819 -2.93 35.47 4.63
N VAL A 820 -3.05 35.80 5.91
CA VAL A 820 -1.97 36.23 6.80
C VAL A 820 -1.59 35.10 7.76
N TYR A 821 -0.35 35.11 8.24
CA TYR A 821 0.14 34.13 9.21
C TYR A 821 -0.54 34.36 10.58
N GLU A 822 -0.98 33.29 11.25
CA GLU A 822 -1.59 33.41 12.59
C GLU A 822 -0.57 33.91 13.63
N GLY A 823 -0.96 34.92 14.41
CA GLY A 823 -0.16 35.46 15.51
C GLY A 823 0.70 36.69 15.20
N ASP A 824 0.62 37.24 13.98
CA ASP A 824 1.31 38.48 13.60
C ASP A 824 0.33 39.50 12.99
N ASP A 825 -0.35 40.26 13.85
CA ASP A 825 -1.29 41.32 13.44
C ASP A 825 -0.61 42.41 12.57
N ASP A 826 0.72 42.56 12.65
CA ASP A 826 1.50 43.48 11.81
C ASP A 826 1.78 42.88 10.41
N ALA A 827 1.61 41.57 10.21
CA ALA A 827 1.87 40.89 8.92
C ALA A 827 0.89 41.28 7.81
N VAL A 828 -0.31 41.80 8.16
CA VAL A 828 -1.29 42.35 7.20
C VAL A 828 -0.67 43.44 6.33
N TYR A 829 0.24 44.24 6.90
CA TYR A 829 0.90 45.35 6.18
C TYR A 829 2.10 44.92 5.32
N THR A 830 2.57 43.67 5.42
CA THR A 830 3.78 43.20 4.75
C THR A 830 3.57 42.00 3.83
N THR A 831 2.49 41.24 4.01
CA THR A 831 2.15 40.07 3.19
C THR A 831 1.79 40.50 1.77
N LEU A 832 2.39 39.87 0.76
CA LEU A 832 2.30 40.29 -0.64
C LEU A 832 1.84 39.15 -1.56
N THR A 833 0.62 39.26 -2.08
CA THR A 833 0.06 38.40 -3.12
C THR A 833 0.46 38.92 -4.50
N ARG A 834 1.28 38.18 -5.25
CA ARG A 834 1.84 38.74 -6.50
C ARG A 834 2.00 37.77 -7.66
N GLU A 835 1.95 38.33 -8.87
CA GLU A 835 2.23 37.62 -10.13
C GLU A 835 1.31 36.41 -10.40
N ASN A 836 0.11 36.36 -9.80
CA ASN A 836 -0.86 35.29 -10.04
C ASN A 836 -1.73 35.59 -11.28
N GLN A 837 -2.19 34.54 -11.96
CA GLN A 837 -2.94 34.66 -13.22
C GLN A 837 -4.18 33.77 -13.23
N LEU A 838 -5.34 34.36 -13.54
CA LEU A 838 -6.57 33.65 -13.88
C LEU A 838 -6.95 33.96 -15.32
N LYS A 839 -7.15 32.92 -16.13
CA LYS A 839 -7.49 33.02 -17.56
C LYS A 839 -8.70 32.15 -17.89
N ILE A 840 -9.71 32.73 -18.52
CA ILE A 840 -10.93 32.04 -19.01
C ILE A 840 -11.05 32.30 -20.53
N THR A 841 -10.97 31.26 -21.35
CA THR A 841 -10.89 31.38 -22.82
C THR A 841 -11.69 30.32 -23.58
N GLY A 842 -11.67 30.43 -24.92
CA GLY A 842 -12.15 29.39 -25.83
C GLY A 842 -13.63 29.12 -25.67
N ASN A 843 -14.52 30.12 -25.75
CA ASN A 843 -15.96 29.88 -25.65
C ASN A 843 -16.42 29.19 -24.35
N SER A 844 -15.67 29.35 -23.26
CA SER A 844 -16.08 28.84 -21.95
C SER A 844 -17.39 29.51 -21.51
N GLU A 845 -18.22 28.76 -20.80
CA GLU A 845 -19.50 29.22 -20.27
C GLU A 845 -19.55 28.92 -18.77
N ILE A 846 -19.62 29.98 -17.95
CA ILE A 846 -19.64 29.88 -16.48
C ILE A 846 -20.95 30.48 -15.97
N THR A 847 -21.74 29.66 -15.28
CA THR A 847 -23.02 30.06 -14.68
C THR A 847 -22.95 29.98 -13.16
N PHE A 848 -23.06 31.13 -12.51
CA PHE A 848 -23.15 31.21 -11.04
C PHE A 848 -24.58 30.99 -10.56
N LEU A 849 -24.72 30.71 -9.26
CA LEU A 849 -26.02 30.63 -8.60
C LEU A 849 -26.77 31.96 -8.72
N PRO A 850 -28.11 31.95 -8.89
CA PRO A 850 -28.92 33.16 -9.00
C PRO A 850 -29.19 33.79 -7.61
N VAL A 851 -28.14 34.01 -6.82
CA VAL A 851 -28.18 34.62 -5.49
C VAL A 851 -27.21 35.80 -5.42
N SER A 852 -27.45 36.72 -4.48
CA SER A 852 -26.51 37.83 -4.22
C SER A 852 -25.20 37.31 -3.64
N GLY A 853 -24.09 37.95 -4.01
CA GLY A 853 -22.76 37.67 -3.42
C GLY A 853 -21.91 36.67 -4.20
N THR A 854 -22.35 36.24 -5.39
CA THR A 854 -21.52 35.44 -6.30
C THR A 854 -20.35 36.25 -6.86
N SER A 855 -19.18 35.65 -6.92
CA SER A 855 -17.92 36.38 -7.15
C SER A 855 -16.97 35.66 -8.11
N LEU A 856 -16.31 36.46 -8.94
CA LEU A 856 -15.18 36.08 -9.79
C LEU A 856 -14.03 37.03 -9.51
N ILE A 857 -12.98 36.54 -8.86
CA ILE A 857 -11.85 37.36 -8.40
C ILE A 857 -10.54 36.82 -8.96
N GLY A 858 -9.74 37.65 -9.64
CA GLY A 858 -8.43 37.23 -10.16
C GLY A 858 -7.43 36.91 -9.04
N ALA A 859 -7.31 37.80 -8.05
CA ALA A 859 -6.56 37.55 -6.82
C ALA A 859 -7.22 38.28 -5.66
N ASP A 860 -7.44 37.58 -4.55
CA ASP A 860 -7.93 38.15 -3.30
C ASP A 860 -6.80 38.11 -2.27
N ALA A 861 -6.52 39.23 -1.60
CA ALA A 861 -5.37 39.41 -0.72
C ALA A 861 -5.76 40.15 0.56
N THR A 862 -5.54 39.52 1.71
CA THR A 862 -5.67 40.19 3.02
C THR A 862 -4.59 41.26 3.26
N GLY A 863 -3.54 41.33 2.43
CA GLY A 863 -2.48 42.32 2.54
C GLY A 863 -2.28 43.17 1.28
N LEU A 864 -1.06 43.18 0.77
CA LEU A 864 -0.65 43.87 -0.45
C LEU A 864 -0.87 42.98 -1.68
N ALA A 865 -1.15 43.59 -2.83
CA ALA A 865 -1.26 42.87 -4.11
C ALA A 865 -0.46 43.54 -5.24
N GLN A 866 0.33 42.77 -6.00
CA GLN A 866 1.11 43.31 -7.11
C GLN A 866 1.15 42.42 -8.36
N GLY A 867 0.93 43.00 -9.53
CA GLY A 867 1.19 42.32 -10.80
C GLY A 867 0.31 41.08 -11.06
N ASN A 868 -0.84 40.97 -10.41
CA ASN A 868 -1.80 39.90 -10.66
C ASN A 868 -2.66 40.22 -11.89
N SER A 869 -3.21 39.19 -12.52
CA SER A 869 -4.02 39.35 -13.74
C SER A 869 -5.26 38.46 -13.79
N LEU A 870 -6.36 39.02 -14.29
CA LEU A 870 -7.59 38.32 -14.68
C LEU A 870 -7.85 38.56 -16.16
N THR A 871 -7.95 37.50 -16.95
CA THR A 871 -8.29 37.55 -18.38
C THR A 871 -9.54 36.72 -18.66
N VAL A 872 -10.54 37.31 -19.33
CA VAL A 872 -11.68 36.59 -19.90
C VAL A 872 -11.76 36.92 -21.39
N GLU A 873 -11.62 35.92 -22.24
CA GLU A 873 -11.60 36.09 -23.69
C GLU A 873 -12.57 35.13 -24.39
N ASN A 874 -13.37 35.67 -25.32
CA ASN A 874 -14.33 34.93 -26.13
C ASN A 874 -15.20 33.98 -25.29
N SER A 875 -15.69 34.41 -24.12
CA SER A 875 -16.35 33.53 -23.13
C SER A 875 -17.56 34.22 -22.50
N LYS A 876 -18.41 33.43 -21.85
CA LYS A 876 -19.68 33.87 -21.26
C LYS A 876 -19.72 33.61 -19.76
N VAL A 877 -20.16 34.60 -18.99
CA VAL A 877 -20.30 34.53 -17.54
C VAL A 877 -21.67 35.07 -17.11
N TYR A 878 -22.47 34.23 -16.47
CA TYR A 878 -23.87 34.50 -16.14
C TYR A 878 -24.11 34.49 -14.62
N ASN A 879 -25.11 35.28 -14.18
CA ASN A 879 -25.53 35.41 -12.78
C ASN A 879 -24.42 35.84 -11.81
N LEU A 880 -23.46 36.61 -12.28
CA LEU A 880 -22.30 37.04 -11.50
C LEU A 880 -22.57 38.39 -10.83
N SER A 881 -22.56 38.45 -9.49
CA SER A 881 -22.78 39.70 -8.76
C SER A 881 -21.53 40.61 -8.76
N VAL A 882 -20.35 40.03 -8.54
CA VAL A 882 -19.09 40.75 -8.32
C VAL A 882 -18.01 40.22 -9.25
N LEU A 883 -17.43 41.09 -10.08
CA LEU A 883 -16.22 40.77 -10.85
C LEU A 883 -15.08 41.68 -10.42
N GLU A 884 -14.00 41.08 -9.91
CA GLU A 884 -12.81 41.81 -9.48
C GLU A 884 -11.54 41.28 -10.14
N GLY A 885 -10.74 42.17 -10.73
CA GLY A 885 -9.41 41.76 -11.17
C GLY A 885 -8.53 41.40 -9.98
N VAL A 886 -8.52 42.28 -8.98
CA VAL A 886 -7.85 42.07 -7.69
C VAL A 886 -8.67 42.69 -6.56
N LYS A 887 -8.73 41.99 -5.43
CA LYS A 887 -9.16 42.52 -4.15
C LYS A 887 -7.97 42.51 -3.19
N ALA A 888 -7.74 43.63 -2.51
CA ALA A 888 -6.68 43.78 -1.53
C ALA A 888 -7.17 44.63 -0.36
N GLU A 889 -6.86 44.23 0.88
CA GLU A 889 -7.19 45.05 2.05
C GLU A 889 -6.25 46.26 2.21
N GLN A 890 -5.07 46.22 1.58
CA GLN A 890 -4.08 47.30 1.64
C GLN A 890 -3.81 47.90 0.24
N ASN A 891 -2.54 47.99 -0.17
CA ASN A 891 -2.17 48.58 -1.45
C ASN A 891 -2.17 47.53 -2.55
N ALA A 892 -2.67 47.93 -3.71
CA ALA A 892 -2.68 47.11 -4.92
C ALA A 892 -2.06 47.89 -6.09
N SER A 893 -1.03 47.33 -6.71
CA SER A 893 -0.30 47.99 -7.80
C SER A 893 -0.05 47.12 -9.01
N GLU A 894 -0.04 47.74 -10.20
CA GLU A 894 0.37 47.11 -11.46
C GLU A 894 -0.45 45.87 -11.86
N ASN A 895 -1.69 45.74 -11.37
CA ASN A 895 -2.58 44.63 -11.68
C ASN A 895 -3.35 44.88 -12.99
N GLN A 896 -3.81 43.79 -13.62
CA GLN A 896 -4.43 43.82 -14.94
C GLN A 896 -5.75 43.06 -14.98
N LEU A 897 -6.80 43.71 -15.45
CA LEU A 897 -8.07 43.08 -15.85
C LEU A 897 -8.23 43.22 -17.36
N GLN A 898 -8.39 42.11 -18.07
CA GLN A 898 -8.62 42.09 -19.51
C GLN A 898 -9.87 41.30 -19.85
N LEU A 899 -10.85 41.94 -20.49
CA LEU A 899 -12.02 41.29 -21.05
C LEU A 899 -12.03 41.50 -22.57
N THR A 900 -12.03 40.42 -23.35
CA THR A 900 -12.00 40.50 -24.83
C THR A 900 -13.14 39.67 -25.40
N ASN A 901 -14.11 40.29 -26.08
CA ASN A 901 -15.32 39.64 -26.59
C ASN A 901 -16.05 38.80 -25.52
N ALA A 902 -16.01 39.24 -24.26
CA ALA A 902 -16.66 38.55 -23.16
C ALA A 902 -18.12 39.03 -23.00
N GLU A 903 -19.02 38.12 -22.65
CA GLU A 903 -20.39 38.43 -22.25
C GLU A 903 -20.54 38.19 -20.75
N VAL A 904 -20.72 39.25 -19.96
CA VAL A 904 -20.85 39.15 -18.50
C VAL A 904 -22.15 39.79 -18.05
N SER A 905 -22.93 39.09 -17.22
CA SER A 905 -24.25 39.54 -16.79
C SER A 905 -24.58 39.24 -15.33
N GLY A 906 -25.53 40.00 -14.78
CA GLY A 906 -25.93 39.93 -13.37
C GLY A 906 -25.11 40.82 -12.44
N LEU A 907 -24.27 41.71 -12.98
CA LEU A 907 -23.28 42.46 -12.20
C LEU A 907 -23.93 43.53 -11.30
N SER A 908 -23.56 43.53 -10.03
CA SER A 908 -23.65 44.71 -9.17
C SER A 908 -22.40 45.57 -9.29
N CYS A 909 -21.22 44.96 -9.41
CA CYS A 909 -19.99 45.71 -9.66
C CYS A 909 -18.98 44.95 -10.52
N LEU A 910 -18.19 45.73 -11.26
CA LEU A 910 -17.00 45.27 -11.96
C LEU A 910 -15.87 46.23 -11.61
N ILE A 911 -14.87 45.74 -10.89
CA ILE A 911 -13.77 46.56 -10.38
C ILE A 911 -12.44 45.93 -10.82
N GLY A 912 -11.63 46.65 -11.58
CA GLY A 912 -10.28 46.19 -11.95
C GLY A 912 -9.45 45.87 -10.72
N VAL A 913 -9.45 46.79 -9.74
CA VAL A 913 -8.81 46.62 -8.44
C VAL A 913 -9.62 47.26 -7.31
N GLN A 914 -9.96 46.48 -6.30
CA GLN A 914 -10.44 46.98 -5.01
C GLN A 914 -9.27 46.97 -4.00
N ALA A 915 -8.98 48.13 -3.39
CA ALA A 915 -7.88 48.32 -2.45
C ALA A 915 -8.39 48.99 -1.16
N MET A 916 -9.09 48.22 -0.32
CA MET A 916 -9.82 48.70 0.86
C MET A 916 -9.89 47.61 1.94
N GLY A 917 -9.46 47.91 3.16
CA GLY A 917 -9.65 47.06 4.35
C GLY A 917 -10.86 47.49 5.19
N GLU A 918 -11.03 46.89 6.37
CA GLU A 918 -12.18 47.13 7.27
C GLU A 918 -12.41 48.61 7.63
N ASP A 919 -11.34 49.39 7.78
CA ASP A 919 -11.43 50.81 8.13
C ASP A 919 -11.95 51.70 6.98
N THR A 920 -12.14 51.17 5.77
CA THR A 920 -12.61 51.83 4.52
C THR A 920 -11.82 53.06 4.05
N VAL A 921 -10.86 53.55 4.83
CA VAL A 921 -10.03 54.74 4.58
C VAL A 921 -8.56 54.43 4.34
N SER A 922 -8.17 53.14 4.38
CA SER A 922 -6.85 52.60 4.09
C SER A 922 -6.79 51.97 2.70
N GLY A 923 -5.59 51.78 2.15
CA GLY A 923 -5.37 51.14 0.85
C GLY A 923 -5.23 52.07 -0.35
N LYS A 924 -4.26 51.80 -1.21
CA LYS A 924 -3.95 52.59 -2.42
C LYS A 924 -3.97 51.70 -3.65
N ALA A 925 -4.67 52.14 -4.70
CA ALA A 925 -4.63 51.52 -6.02
C ALA A 925 -3.72 52.33 -6.95
N VAL A 926 -2.58 51.75 -7.35
CA VAL A 926 -1.53 52.45 -8.11
C VAL A 926 -1.22 51.76 -9.44
N GLY A 927 -1.42 52.45 -10.56
CA GLY A 927 -0.94 51.97 -11.86
C GLY A 927 -1.65 50.73 -12.39
N ASN A 928 -2.89 50.47 -11.97
CA ASN A 928 -3.65 49.31 -12.40
C ASN A 928 -4.38 49.57 -13.73
N THR A 929 -4.63 48.51 -14.49
CA THR A 929 -5.26 48.61 -15.82
C THR A 929 -6.47 47.70 -15.93
N ALA A 930 -7.56 48.24 -16.48
CA ALA A 930 -8.72 47.46 -16.91
C ALA A 930 -9.01 47.77 -18.39
N ALA A 931 -8.92 46.75 -19.23
CA ALA A 931 -9.12 46.85 -20.68
C ALA A 931 -10.26 45.90 -21.11
N ILE A 932 -11.33 46.48 -21.65
CA ILE A 932 -12.53 45.76 -22.07
C ILE A 932 -12.77 46.04 -23.55
N THR A 933 -12.62 45.02 -24.39
CA THR A 933 -12.69 45.15 -25.85
C THR A 933 -13.73 44.19 -26.42
N GLY A 934 -14.73 44.69 -27.14
CA GLY A 934 -15.81 43.84 -27.66
C GLY A 934 -16.77 43.32 -26.58
N GLY A 935 -17.74 42.48 -26.99
CA GLY A 935 -18.65 41.80 -26.06
C GLY A 935 -19.69 42.71 -25.39
N SER A 936 -20.23 42.27 -24.25
CA SER A 936 -21.23 43.02 -23.50
C SER A 936 -21.20 42.79 -21.99
N LEU A 937 -21.49 43.85 -21.24
CA LEU A 937 -21.64 43.87 -19.79
C LEU A 937 -23.07 44.32 -19.43
N SER A 938 -23.76 43.60 -18.57
CA SER A 938 -25.07 44.00 -18.05
C SER A 938 -25.10 44.00 -16.52
N PHE A 939 -25.55 45.12 -15.96
CA PHE A 939 -25.64 45.33 -14.53
C PHE A 939 -27.09 45.31 -14.03
N THR A 940 -27.26 44.99 -12.76
CA THR A 940 -28.54 44.95 -12.04
C THR A 940 -28.44 45.74 -10.75
N ASP A 941 -29.57 46.28 -10.25
CA ASP A 941 -29.63 47.07 -9.00
C ASP A 941 -29.49 46.20 -7.71
N GLY A 942 -28.73 45.10 -7.77
CA GLY A 942 -28.54 44.19 -6.65
C GLY A 942 -27.80 44.88 -5.51
N VAL A 943 -28.42 44.90 -4.32
CA VAL A 943 -27.81 45.44 -3.09
C VAL A 943 -26.76 44.45 -2.61
N LEU A 944 -25.48 44.84 -2.71
CA LEU A 944 -24.39 44.20 -1.97
C LEU A 944 -24.38 44.75 -0.55
N ASP A 945 -24.01 43.93 0.43
CA ASP A 945 -23.82 44.38 1.80
C ASP A 945 -22.76 45.49 1.86
N SER A 946 -23.07 46.58 2.55
CA SER A 946 -22.17 47.75 2.66
C SER A 946 -20.94 47.46 3.52
N ASP A 947 -20.98 46.42 4.35
CA ASP A 947 -19.92 46.08 5.30
C ASP A 947 -18.61 45.66 4.59
N GLY A 948 -18.68 45.22 3.32
CA GLY A 948 -17.51 44.87 2.51
C GLY A 948 -16.87 46.02 1.71
N GLY A 949 -17.29 47.27 1.94
CA GLY A 949 -16.78 48.44 1.19
C GLY A 949 -17.19 48.47 -0.29
N TYR A 950 -18.20 47.69 -0.68
CA TYR A 950 -18.73 47.66 -2.05
C TYR A 950 -19.51 48.94 -2.39
N PRO A 951 -19.51 49.37 -3.67
CA PRO A 951 -20.30 50.51 -4.10
C PRO A 951 -21.81 50.27 -3.89
N SER A 952 -22.52 51.30 -3.41
CA SER A 952 -23.98 51.24 -3.20
C SER A 952 -24.83 51.31 -4.48
N LYS A 953 -24.18 51.47 -5.63
CA LYS A 953 -24.80 51.53 -6.96
C LYS A 953 -24.05 50.66 -7.94
N PRO A 954 -24.72 50.21 -9.02
CA PRO A 954 -24.07 49.50 -10.11
C PRO A 954 -22.83 50.23 -10.65
N THR A 955 -21.64 49.67 -10.45
CA THR A 955 -20.37 50.38 -10.67
C THR A 955 -19.41 49.61 -11.58
N LEU A 956 -18.80 50.31 -12.53
CA LEU A 956 -17.69 49.86 -13.35
C LEU A 956 -16.46 50.75 -13.09
N ALA A 957 -15.39 50.21 -12.52
CA ALA A 957 -14.19 50.98 -12.24
C ALA A 957 -12.89 50.24 -12.60
N ALA A 958 -11.84 50.94 -13.03
CA ALA A 958 -10.50 50.33 -13.07
C ALA A 958 -9.87 50.21 -11.68
N ALA A 959 -10.20 51.12 -10.77
CA ALA A 959 -9.74 51.07 -9.38
C ALA A 959 -10.75 51.71 -8.42
N TYR A 960 -10.90 51.10 -7.24
CA TYR A 960 -11.71 51.57 -6.13
C TYR A 960 -10.95 51.39 -4.81
N ALA A 961 -10.56 52.48 -4.14
CA ALA A 961 -9.58 52.43 -3.04
C ALA A 961 -9.99 53.28 -1.81
N GLY A 962 -9.56 52.88 -0.62
CA GLY A 962 -9.92 53.56 0.63
C GLY A 962 -9.11 54.84 0.87
N ALA A 963 -7.86 54.92 0.42
CA ALA A 963 -7.08 56.16 0.48
C ALA A 963 -6.99 56.86 -0.88
N SER A 964 -6.30 56.28 -1.85
CA SER A 964 -6.05 56.94 -3.13
C SER A 964 -6.04 56.02 -4.35
N ALA A 965 -6.68 56.46 -5.42
CA ALA A 965 -6.55 55.88 -6.76
C ALA A 965 -5.61 56.74 -7.61
N TYR A 966 -4.44 56.20 -7.93
CA TYR A 966 -3.36 56.90 -8.65
C TYR A 966 -2.95 56.17 -9.93
N LYS A 967 -2.91 56.89 -11.07
CA LYS A 967 -2.40 56.35 -12.36
C LYS A 967 -3.14 55.10 -12.89
N ASN A 968 -4.40 54.91 -12.52
CA ASN A 968 -5.17 53.77 -13.02
C ASN A 968 -5.78 54.09 -14.39
N SER A 969 -5.96 53.07 -15.22
CA SER A 969 -6.50 53.22 -16.58
C SER A 969 -7.70 52.30 -16.82
N LEU A 970 -8.83 52.87 -17.24
CA LEU A 970 -9.97 52.13 -17.76
C LEU A 970 -10.12 52.39 -19.26
N ALA A 971 -10.09 51.33 -20.07
CA ALA A 971 -10.30 51.40 -21.51
C ALA A 971 -11.48 50.51 -21.92
N LEU A 972 -12.51 51.10 -22.53
CA LEU A 972 -13.67 50.41 -23.10
C LEU A 972 -13.69 50.61 -24.62
N THR A 973 -13.52 49.55 -25.39
CA THR A 973 -13.43 49.61 -26.85
C THR A 973 -14.47 48.70 -27.50
N ASN A 974 -15.38 49.22 -28.32
CA ASN A 974 -16.38 48.43 -29.04
C ASN A 974 -17.22 47.48 -28.15
N VAL A 975 -17.46 47.87 -26.89
CA VAL A 975 -18.22 47.08 -25.90
C VAL A 975 -19.60 47.69 -25.65
N LYS A 976 -20.59 46.85 -25.37
CA LYS A 976 -21.92 47.28 -24.90
C LYS A 976 -22.01 47.18 -23.39
N VAL A 977 -22.21 48.29 -22.69
CA VAL A 977 -22.42 48.36 -21.24
C VAL A 977 -23.83 48.85 -20.95
N ASN A 978 -24.61 48.07 -20.22
CA ASN A 978 -25.98 48.41 -19.84
C ASN A 978 -26.15 48.40 -18.32
N GLY A 979 -26.71 49.46 -17.75
CA GLY A 979 -27.10 49.52 -16.35
C GLY A 979 -25.98 49.90 -15.38
N ALA A 980 -24.73 50.08 -15.84
CA ALA A 980 -23.67 50.63 -15.02
C ALA A 980 -23.97 52.10 -14.71
N GLN A 981 -24.42 52.39 -13.48
CA GLN A 981 -24.81 53.73 -13.06
C GLN A 981 -23.61 54.63 -12.79
N GLU A 982 -22.49 54.06 -12.35
CA GLU A 982 -21.26 54.76 -12.03
C GLU A 982 -20.07 54.17 -12.80
N ILE A 983 -19.31 54.99 -13.54
CA ILE A 983 -18.15 54.55 -14.32
C ILE A 983 -16.92 55.41 -14.00
N TYR A 984 -15.82 54.78 -13.54
CA TYR A 984 -14.61 55.47 -13.07
C TYR A 984 -13.29 54.88 -13.61
N ALA A 985 -12.33 55.71 -14.03
CA ALA A 985 -10.95 55.22 -14.17
C ALA A 985 -10.25 55.06 -12.82
N GLY A 986 -10.61 55.85 -11.81
CA GLY A 986 -10.19 55.60 -10.43
C GLY A 986 -11.09 56.30 -9.41
N ALA A 987 -11.46 55.60 -8.35
CA ALA A 987 -12.19 56.14 -7.21
C ALA A 987 -11.38 55.95 -5.92
N GLY A 988 -11.21 57.01 -5.14
CA GLY A 988 -10.52 56.97 -3.86
C GLY A 988 -11.31 57.69 -2.77
N ALA A 989 -11.29 57.25 -1.51
CA ALA A 989 -12.01 58.01 -0.48
C ALA A 989 -11.37 59.38 -0.24
N ASN A 990 -10.03 59.49 -0.24
CA ASN A 990 -9.31 60.76 -0.12
C ASN A 990 -8.92 61.36 -1.48
N GLN A 991 -8.23 60.62 -2.36
CA GLN A 991 -7.72 61.18 -3.61
C GLN A 991 -7.94 60.32 -4.85
N ALA A 992 -8.15 60.96 -6.00
CA ALA A 992 -8.11 60.34 -7.32
C ALA A 992 -7.29 61.17 -8.31
N LEU A 993 -6.08 60.71 -8.63
CA LEU A 993 -5.09 61.49 -9.38
C LEU A 993 -4.51 60.74 -10.58
N GLU A 994 -4.29 61.46 -11.66
CA GLU A 994 -3.64 60.96 -12.89
C GLU A 994 -4.31 59.70 -13.50
N ASN A 995 -5.61 59.49 -13.26
CA ASN A 995 -6.33 58.35 -13.82
C ASN A 995 -6.79 58.65 -15.26
N ILE A 996 -6.86 57.61 -16.09
CA ILE A 996 -7.15 57.71 -17.53
C ILE A 996 -8.37 56.86 -17.88
N LEU A 997 -9.43 57.51 -18.36
CA LEU A 997 -10.62 56.88 -18.92
C LEU A 997 -10.64 57.05 -20.44
N LYS A 998 -10.67 55.94 -21.18
CA LYS A 998 -10.79 55.94 -22.64
C LYS A 998 -11.99 55.10 -23.07
N LEU A 999 -12.94 55.74 -23.75
CA LEU A 999 -14.12 55.10 -24.30
C LEU A 999 -14.08 55.24 -25.82
N GLN A 1000 -13.92 54.15 -26.55
CA GLN A 1000 -13.80 54.14 -28.00
C GLN A 1000 -14.87 53.24 -28.61
N ASP A 1001 -15.76 53.80 -29.43
CA ASP A 1001 -16.82 53.03 -30.12
C ASP A 1001 -17.70 52.21 -29.16
N ALA A 1002 -17.77 52.58 -27.89
CA ALA A 1002 -18.55 51.89 -26.87
C ALA A 1002 -20.02 52.31 -26.91
N THR A 1003 -20.91 51.41 -26.49
CA THR A 1003 -22.33 51.71 -26.28
C THR A 1003 -22.63 51.65 -24.79
N ILE A 1004 -22.98 52.78 -24.17
CA ILE A 1004 -23.23 52.88 -22.73
C ILE A 1004 -24.61 53.47 -22.49
N SER A 1005 -25.47 52.76 -21.75
CA SER A 1005 -26.80 53.21 -21.35
C SER A 1005 -27.04 53.11 -19.84
N GLY A 1006 -27.71 54.12 -19.28
CA GLY A 1006 -28.10 54.14 -17.86
C GLY A 1006 -27.03 54.68 -16.89
N ALA A 1007 -25.96 55.31 -17.40
CA ALA A 1007 -24.94 55.92 -16.54
C ALA A 1007 -25.45 57.22 -15.93
N SER A 1008 -25.42 57.33 -14.61
CA SER A 1008 -25.63 58.60 -13.91
C SER A 1008 -24.34 59.43 -13.86
N VAL A 1009 -23.19 58.75 -13.73
CA VAL A 1009 -21.88 59.42 -13.61
C VAL A 1009 -20.83 58.68 -14.42
N ILE A 1010 -20.07 59.42 -15.21
CA ILE A 1010 -18.81 58.98 -15.82
C ILE A 1010 -17.70 59.92 -15.35
N ALA A 1011 -16.62 59.41 -14.74
CA ALA A 1011 -15.51 60.25 -14.33
C ALA A 1011 -14.11 59.67 -14.57
N GLY A 1012 -13.14 60.54 -14.87
CA GLY A 1012 -11.73 60.16 -14.90
C GLY A 1012 -11.22 59.81 -13.50
N GLY A 1013 -11.51 60.66 -12.51
CA GLY A 1013 -11.22 60.38 -11.10
C GLY A 1013 -12.35 60.83 -10.16
N LYS A 1014 -12.75 59.99 -9.20
CA LYS A 1014 -13.71 60.31 -8.13
C LYS A 1014 -13.01 60.33 -6.77
N SER A 1015 -13.20 61.40 -6.00
CA SER A 1015 -12.86 61.45 -4.58
C SER A 1015 -14.13 61.60 -3.74
N ASN A 1016 -14.24 60.85 -2.64
CA ASN A 1016 -15.32 61.03 -1.67
C ASN A 1016 -15.09 62.22 -0.73
N GLY A 1017 -13.90 62.83 -0.74
CA GLY A 1017 -13.58 63.95 0.13
C GLY A 1017 -13.31 63.56 1.58
N THR A 1018 -13.04 62.28 1.87
CA THR A 1018 -12.70 61.80 3.21
C THR A 1018 -11.31 62.28 3.61
N THR A 1019 -11.16 62.75 4.84
CA THR A 1019 -9.89 63.28 5.36
C THR A 1019 -9.05 62.19 5.99
N TYR A 1020 -7.79 62.07 5.58
CA TYR A 1020 -6.88 61.05 6.13
C TYR A 1020 -6.03 61.63 7.28
N TYR A 1021 -6.27 61.15 8.50
CA TYR A 1021 -5.52 61.52 9.72
C TYR A 1021 -4.74 60.32 10.26
N ARG A 1022 -3.60 60.55 10.91
CA ARG A 1022 -2.91 59.53 11.73
C ARG A 1022 -2.78 60.06 13.17
N THR A 1023 -3.21 59.25 14.13
CA THR A 1023 -3.04 59.49 15.57
C THR A 1023 -1.64 59.07 16.01
N TYR A 1024 -0.99 59.89 16.83
CA TYR A 1024 0.22 59.52 17.57
C TYR A 1024 -0.10 59.58 19.07
N ASP A 1025 0.28 58.53 19.81
CA ASP A 1025 0.21 58.51 21.28
C ASP A 1025 1.34 59.41 21.83
N THR A 1026 1.12 60.51 22.54
CA THR A 1026 0.57 60.65 23.90
C THR A 1026 -0.09 62.03 24.11
N PHE A 1027 -0.33 62.75 23.02
CA PHE A 1027 -1.10 64.00 22.99
C PHE A 1027 -1.90 63.99 21.70
N TYR A 1028 -3.22 63.82 21.78
CA TYR A 1028 -4.20 63.81 20.68
C TYR A 1028 -4.01 64.95 19.65
N GLN A 1029 -2.99 64.88 18.79
CA GLN A 1029 -2.77 65.77 17.67
C GLN A 1029 -3.02 64.99 16.38
N LEU A 1030 -4.15 65.28 15.75
CA LEU A 1030 -4.49 64.77 14.42
C LEU A 1030 -3.58 65.49 13.39
N LYS A 1031 -2.65 64.75 12.77
CA LYS A 1031 -1.89 65.28 11.63
C LYS A 1031 -2.60 64.93 10.33
N LEU A 1032 -3.01 65.95 9.58
CA LEU A 1032 -3.53 65.80 8.22
C LEU A 1032 -2.42 65.27 7.30
N LEU A 1033 -2.61 64.09 6.72
CA LEU A 1033 -1.62 63.47 5.84
C LEU A 1033 -1.77 63.92 4.38
N SER A 1034 -3.00 64.17 3.91
CA SER A 1034 -3.27 64.64 2.55
C SER A 1034 -4.64 65.33 2.42
N ASN A 1035 -4.68 66.44 1.66
CA ASN A 1035 -5.94 67.09 1.28
C ASN A 1035 -6.69 66.22 0.27
N PRO A 1036 -8.03 66.09 0.40
CA PRO A 1036 -8.82 65.40 -0.61
C PRO A 1036 -8.80 66.14 -1.94
N GLY A 1037 -8.83 65.40 -3.05
CA GLY A 1037 -8.83 66.02 -4.38
C GLY A 1037 -8.92 65.05 -5.54
N ALA A 1038 -9.30 65.59 -6.70
CA ALA A 1038 -9.38 64.87 -7.96
C ALA A 1038 -8.77 65.72 -9.09
N TYR A 1039 -7.51 65.43 -9.44
CA TYR A 1039 -6.71 66.28 -10.35
C TYR A 1039 -5.86 65.46 -11.33
N ALA A 1040 -5.48 66.10 -12.44
CA ALA A 1040 -4.72 65.50 -13.55
C ALA A 1040 -5.37 64.27 -14.20
N ASN A 1041 -6.67 64.04 -14.00
CA ASN A 1041 -7.38 62.92 -14.61
C ASN A 1041 -7.77 63.23 -16.06
N GLN A 1042 -7.84 62.20 -16.89
CA GLN A 1042 -8.15 62.32 -18.32
C GLN A 1042 -9.36 61.47 -18.67
N VAL A 1043 -10.29 62.05 -19.41
CA VAL A 1043 -11.45 61.37 -20.00
C VAL A 1043 -11.45 61.65 -21.50
N ALA A 1044 -11.43 60.59 -22.31
CA ALA A 1044 -11.57 60.69 -23.75
C ALA A 1044 -12.68 59.74 -24.22
N ILE A 1045 -13.69 60.29 -24.91
CA ILE A 1045 -14.80 59.53 -25.47
C ILE A 1045 -14.86 59.79 -26.96
N SER A 1046 -14.75 58.76 -27.80
CA SER A 1046 -14.76 58.89 -29.25
C SER A 1046 -15.57 57.78 -29.91
N GLY A 1047 -16.53 58.15 -30.77
CA GLY A 1047 -17.39 57.19 -31.47
C GLY A 1047 -18.42 56.50 -30.56
N GLY A 1048 -19.21 55.57 -31.12
CA GLY A 1048 -20.21 54.80 -30.37
C GLY A 1048 -21.48 55.60 -29.98
N ASN A 1049 -22.16 55.15 -28.92
CA ASN A 1049 -23.36 55.78 -28.36
C ASN A 1049 -23.30 55.76 -26.82
N VAL A 1050 -22.93 56.89 -26.21
CA VAL A 1050 -22.73 57.01 -24.76
C VAL A 1050 -23.73 57.99 -24.19
N THR A 1051 -24.60 57.53 -23.29
CA THR A 1051 -25.54 58.40 -22.55
C THR A 1051 -25.16 58.48 -21.08
N ALA A 1052 -25.02 59.69 -20.53
CA ALA A 1052 -24.79 59.90 -19.10
C ALA A 1052 -25.50 61.14 -18.54
N ASP A 1053 -25.89 61.14 -17.27
CA ASP A 1053 -26.43 62.39 -16.67
C ASP A 1053 -25.32 63.43 -16.46
N ALA A 1054 -24.12 63.00 -16.07
CA ALA A 1054 -22.96 63.88 -15.94
C ALA A 1054 -21.61 63.19 -16.24
N ILE A 1055 -20.71 63.95 -16.88
CA ILE A 1055 -19.33 63.54 -17.18
C ILE A 1055 -18.34 64.48 -16.48
N TYR A 1056 -17.34 63.92 -15.79
CA TYR A 1056 -16.35 64.68 -15.01
C TYR A 1056 -14.91 64.29 -15.36
N GLY A 1057 -14.02 65.27 -15.52
CA GLY A 1057 -12.58 65.00 -15.51
C GLY A 1057 -12.14 64.57 -14.11
N GLY A 1058 -12.31 65.46 -13.12
CA GLY A 1058 -12.21 65.15 -11.69
C GLY A 1058 -13.52 65.45 -10.94
N TYR A 1059 -14.00 64.52 -10.13
CA TYR A 1059 -15.25 64.61 -9.37
C TYR A 1059 -15.01 64.47 -7.87
N LEU A 1060 -15.34 65.51 -7.10
CA LEU A 1060 -15.37 65.46 -5.63
C LEU A 1060 -16.84 65.49 -5.18
N THR A 1061 -17.30 64.49 -4.43
CA THR A 1061 -18.75 64.27 -4.21
C THR A 1061 -19.34 65.08 -3.06
N THR A 1062 -18.87 64.92 -1.79
CA THR A 1062 -19.13 65.75 -0.59
C THR A 1062 -18.59 65.06 0.68
N ILE A 1063 -18.28 65.81 1.76
CA ILE A 1063 -17.67 65.36 3.02
C ILE A 1063 -18.46 64.24 3.74
N ALA A 1064 -17.78 63.16 4.08
CA ALA A 1064 -18.12 62.30 5.23
C ALA A 1064 -17.29 62.75 6.44
N THR A 1065 -17.83 63.63 7.29
CA THR A 1065 -17.50 63.93 8.72
C THR A 1065 -17.97 65.33 9.13
N SER A 1066 -18.29 65.48 10.42
CA SER A 1066 -18.89 66.65 11.06
C SER A 1066 -17.91 67.78 11.43
N ASP A 1067 -16.69 67.78 10.92
CA ASP A 1067 -15.62 68.68 11.40
C ASP A 1067 -15.54 70.02 10.65
N ASP A 1068 -15.69 71.11 11.41
CA ASP A 1068 -15.50 72.50 10.95
C ASP A 1068 -14.08 72.82 10.44
N LEU A 1069 -13.11 71.91 10.64
CA LEU A 1069 -11.71 72.02 10.19
C LEU A 1069 -11.53 71.99 8.66
N LEU A 1070 -12.55 71.59 7.89
CA LEU A 1070 -12.50 71.45 6.43
C LEU A 1070 -12.97 72.67 5.64
N LYS A 1071 -13.55 73.69 6.29
CA LYS A 1071 -14.04 74.89 5.57
C LYS A 1071 -12.90 75.73 4.95
N ASP A 1072 -11.67 75.55 5.45
CA ASP A 1072 -10.48 76.28 4.99
C ASP A 1072 -9.43 75.41 4.26
N SER A 1073 -9.61 74.09 4.17
CA SER A 1073 -8.69 73.23 3.42
C SER A 1073 -8.97 73.30 1.91
N SER A 1074 -7.99 73.75 1.15
CA SER A 1074 -8.10 73.86 -0.30
C SER A 1074 -7.91 72.50 -0.99
N CYS A 1075 -8.95 72.03 -1.67
CA CYS A 1075 -8.91 70.75 -2.40
C CYS A 1075 -8.30 70.93 -3.81
N PRO A 1076 -7.22 70.21 -4.18
CA PRO A 1076 -6.65 70.28 -5.52
C PRO A 1076 -7.57 69.63 -6.57
N MET A 1077 -7.97 70.42 -7.58
CA MET A 1077 -8.89 70.03 -8.66
C MET A 1077 -8.41 70.55 -10.02
N TYR A 1078 -7.12 70.44 -10.32
CA TYR A 1078 -6.48 71.07 -11.48
C TYR A 1078 -6.04 70.07 -12.57
N ASP A 1079 -5.70 70.58 -13.75
CA ASP A 1079 -5.12 69.82 -14.88
C ASP A 1079 -5.96 68.61 -15.38
N ASN A 1080 -7.25 68.56 -15.04
CA ASN A 1080 -8.13 67.52 -15.56
C ASN A 1080 -8.52 67.81 -17.02
N GLN A 1081 -8.69 66.78 -17.83
CA GLN A 1081 -9.00 66.90 -19.25
C GLN A 1081 -10.19 66.01 -19.61
N VAL A 1082 -11.18 66.58 -20.31
CA VAL A 1082 -12.33 65.87 -20.86
C VAL A 1082 -12.43 66.15 -22.35
N THR A 1083 -12.45 65.11 -23.18
CA THR A 1083 -12.64 65.21 -24.63
C THR A 1083 -13.83 64.36 -25.05
N LEU A 1084 -14.80 64.97 -25.75
CA LEU A 1084 -16.03 64.33 -26.21
C LEU A 1084 -16.12 64.35 -27.74
N GLY A 1085 -16.30 63.17 -28.34
CA GLY A 1085 -16.56 62.98 -29.77
C GLY A 1085 -18.04 62.79 -30.09
N SER A 1086 -18.35 62.62 -31.38
CA SER A 1086 -19.72 62.35 -31.85
C SER A 1086 -20.32 61.07 -31.21
N GLY A 1087 -21.62 61.10 -30.92
CA GLY A 1087 -22.35 59.97 -30.33
C GLY A 1087 -22.49 60.01 -28.80
N VAL A 1088 -21.90 61.02 -28.15
CA VAL A 1088 -22.09 61.27 -26.71
C VAL A 1088 -23.32 62.15 -26.48
N THR A 1089 -24.17 61.77 -25.52
CA THR A 1089 -25.24 62.60 -24.96
C THR A 1089 -25.03 62.70 -23.45
N ALA A 1090 -24.74 63.89 -22.95
CA ALA A 1090 -24.47 64.10 -21.53
C ALA A 1090 -25.31 65.25 -20.96
N GLY A 1091 -25.98 65.08 -19.82
CA GLY A 1091 -26.74 66.18 -19.21
C GLY A 1091 -25.85 67.34 -18.74
N ASN A 1092 -24.67 67.02 -18.20
CA ASN A 1092 -23.66 68.00 -17.79
C ASN A 1092 -22.23 67.49 -18.05
N VAL A 1093 -21.30 68.40 -18.34
CA VAL A 1093 -19.89 68.08 -18.56
C VAL A 1093 -19.00 69.05 -17.79
N TYR A 1094 -18.13 68.51 -16.94
CA TYR A 1094 -17.22 69.28 -16.10
C TYR A 1094 -15.78 68.84 -16.27
N GLY A 1095 -14.86 69.78 -16.52
CA GLY A 1095 -13.43 69.48 -16.43
C GLY A 1095 -13.05 69.08 -15.01
N ALA A 1096 -13.60 69.79 -14.01
CA ALA A 1096 -13.55 69.39 -12.61
C ALA A 1096 -14.79 69.91 -11.88
N TYR A 1097 -15.31 69.14 -10.92
CA TYR A 1097 -16.42 69.54 -10.05
C TYR A 1097 -16.08 69.28 -8.60
N SER A 1098 -16.34 70.27 -7.75
CA SER A 1098 -16.22 70.14 -6.31
C SER A 1098 -17.23 71.04 -5.58
N PRO A 1099 -17.96 70.51 -4.58
CA PRO A 1099 -18.79 71.31 -3.69
C PRO A 1099 -17.97 72.00 -2.59
N LEU A 1100 -16.67 71.69 -2.46
CA LEU A 1100 -15.76 72.25 -1.46
C LEU A 1100 -14.93 73.40 -2.02
N ARG A 1101 -14.35 74.22 -1.14
CA ARG A 1101 -13.40 75.26 -1.51
C ARG A 1101 -12.18 74.62 -2.19
N SER A 1102 -12.02 74.87 -3.49
CA SER A 1102 -11.09 74.11 -4.33
C SER A 1102 -10.25 75.01 -5.23
N TYR A 1103 -9.05 74.54 -5.57
CA TYR A 1103 -8.22 75.14 -6.62
C TYR A 1103 -8.49 74.43 -7.95
N ALA A 1104 -9.52 74.88 -8.67
CA ALA A 1104 -9.84 74.44 -10.01
C ALA A 1104 -9.12 75.31 -11.04
N GLN A 1105 -7.95 74.87 -11.52
CA GLN A 1105 -7.14 75.59 -12.51
C GLN A 1105 -6.73 74.66 -13.65
N ARG A 1106 -6.58 75.20 -14.87
CA ARG A 1106 -6.09 74.46 -16.06
C ARG A 1106 -6.89 73.19 -16.41
N ASN A 1107 -8.14 73.11 -15.99
CA ASN A 1107 -9.04 72.04 -16.44
C ASN A 1107 -9.56 72.36 -17.84
N THR A 1108 -9.62 71.36 -18.71
CA THR A 1108 -10.01 71.53 -20.12
C THR A 1108 -11.19 70.63 -20.45
N VAL A 1109 -12.20 71.19 -21.12
CA VAL A 1109 -13.28 70.42 -21.76
C VAL A 1109 -13.24 70.73 -23.26
N THR A 1110 -13.05 69.70 -24.06
CA THR A 1110 -13.03 69.76 -25.53
C THR A 1110 -14.22 68.97 -26.05
N VAL A 1111 -15.07 69.59 -26.87
CA VAL A 1111 -16.22 68.95 -27.50
C VAL A 1111 -16.01 68.98 -29.00
N GLU A 1112 -15.59 67.85 -29.56
CA GLU A 1112 -15.35 67.64 -30.99
C GLU A 1112 -16.61 67.10 -31.70
N GLY A 1113 -17.57 66.57 -30.93
CA GLY A 1113 -18.92 66.18 -31.35
C GLY A 1113 -19.78 65.77 -30.15
N GLY A 1114 -21.10 65.55 -30.36
CA GLY A 1114 -22.03 65.13 -29.30
C GLY A 1114 -23.07 66.19 -28.90
N THR A 1115 -23.92 65.85 -27.93
CA THR A 1115 -24.99 66.71 -27.38
C THR A 1115 -24.77 66.88 -25.88
N ILE A 1116 -24.74 68.13 -25.41
CA ILE A 1116 -24.74 68.50 -23.99
C ILE A 1116 -26.06 69.20 -23.69
#